data_AF-A0AAD9I9P2-F1
#
_entry.id   AF-A0AAD9I9P2-F1
#
_cell.length_a   1.000
_cell.length_b   1.000
_cell.length_c   1.000
_cell.angle_alpha   90.00
_cell.angle_beta   90.00
_cell.angle_gamma   90.00
#
_symmetry.space_group_name_H-M   'P 1'
#
loop_
_entity.id
_entity.type
_entity.pdbx_description
1 polymer ?
#
loop_
_entity_poly.entity_id
_entity_poly.type
_entity_poly.pdbx_seq_one_letter_code
_entity_poly.pdbx_strand_id
1 'polypeptide(L)'
;MVSFRASVLALATAFTVTADYYINPDSVPWATRQAWCVQEIYTCPLICLQTSDGAQINTCDAQTLTYGCLCNNGLQPNMTEYSLTLPFFVCTEWGQQCVADCGSENQCASACTQDHPCGATNPTRTNTTTSSTMSATGGATAQASNQVFTGLGGGSPTAVADAGTSGAGPAVPLVGNMATTKNSERAAAECVSADALVHLKSYKYSAVDKSPVSQYILRPYWNAFVELLPLWLAPNMVTLLGFFCILANIGLLVIFMPDLIGPGPAWLYYSFALGLFMYQTMDNVDGKQARRTGTSSGLGELFDHGIDSLNCTLASLLETAAMGLGTSKSGVFTALCPCLPMFFSTWETYHTHTLYLGVINGPTEGLLIACSLMIISGYYGPSIWTERLVDLTGETWLYALSGLGVTAELLGDLTFRDIWIGIIVATLVLAHAPFCIYHVVKARRAQGLPIAPVFLEWTPMAVYTLSIGAWLYSPHSTLRAENHLVLFCLTMSFVFGRMTTKMILAHLTRQPFPYWTVMLWPLVGGAALANLPLLGLPAVAPGVEHAYLWAYFVFAAVVYFRWAFLVTSSICEFLGINALTIPHGKQLENERAREAAKAGLGGGGGADFDATVGPVLAPLLIPRVPGTPGSATAQRHFADFFVRNLPEWTQEWHNSTSTTPATGAQQIPFANLVLRRDPPWAAAGDVARLTLVAHYDSLYRPEGFVGATDSAAPCAILMHVARSVDAALTAKWAGMAARGETEAGLEEEKGVQVIFLDGEEAWETWSASDSLYGARALAEAWEAKQHEPLSAYSNPLRAISLFVLLDLLGAANPKVPSFFSTTHWAYEHLAAVEQRLRQLDLLETSPPSPFLPEADKPADGFSRGYVQDDHVPFLQRGVDILHVIPLPFPTMWHTMEDDAAHLDVPTIRDWGRIVTGFVVGWMELDGLMKGSSHGGKDGQNNVGGDGARVKDDFDDGSVSIVSKKDPEAGAGAEKKLNPKDALPIPLSLSNDGTVKISLTAKDGGQAKRPHQAFVMLKDESGLEAPFPLTVKENGRATASISQKDIPVQLLLSSKPVKASLILGSFGATQGLVTDLFDLEITLDPSAPAPAYEKPERYGKKPEIHHIFRADPRSPPKVISLLFALAIVAAVPALFTGWLVLGANANHLGKALGAAPLSHVSFLGSIVAMEYVFFLYYSSWNLFQTLPVVGLVGFVTLLSGTKALGELGPHFRM
;
A
#
# COMPACT_ATOMS: atom_id res chain seq x y z
N MET A 1 37.73 25.62 -58.34
CA MET A 1 38.48 26.79 -57.82
C MET A 1 37.64 27.41 -56.71
N VAL A 2 38.24 27.87 -55.59
CA VAL A 2 37.69 28.88 -54.64
C VAL A 2 36.35 28.51 -53.94
N SER A 3 36.15 28.64 -52.62
CA SER A 3 37.04 28.89 -51.46
C SER A 3 36.31 28.45 -50.16
N PHE A 4 37.02 28.45 -49.03
CA PHE A 4 36.52 28.15 -47.68
C PHE A 4 35.32 29.02 -47.24
N ARG A 5 34.28 28.36 -46.70
CA ARG A 5 33.30 28.85 -45.72
C ARG A 5 32.72 27.62 -44.99
N ALA A 6 32.34 27.65 -43.71
CA ALA A 6 32.76 28.47 -42.56
C ALA A 6 32.33 27.70 -41.28
N SER A 7 32.82 28.07 -40.09
CA SER A 7 32.41 27.45 -38.81
C SER A 7 32.39 28.50 -37.70
N VAL A 8 31.87 28.10 -36.53
CA VAL A 8 31.74 28.85 -35.25
C VAL A 8 30.46 29.69 -35.09
N LEU A 9 29.62 29.22 -34.16
CA LEU A 9 28.90 29.91 -33.05
C LEU A 9 28.72 31.45 -33.10
N ALA A 10 27.62 32.06 -32.62
CA ALA A 10 26.54 31.57 -31.74
C ALA A 10 25.28 32.48 -31.80
N LEU A 11 24.29 32.19 -30.94
CA LEU A 11 23.22 33.08 -30.45
C LEU A 11 22.22 33.63 -31.48
N ALA A 12 21.08 32.93 -31.59
CA ALA A 12 19.78 33.54 -31.81
C ALA A 12 18.87 33.13 -30.64
N THR A 13 18.17 34.08 -30.02
CA THR A 13 17.34 33.86 -28.82
C THR A 13 16.00 33.24 -29.17
N ALA A 14 15.58 32.21 -28.43
CA ALA A 14 14.22 31.69 -28.52
C ALA A 14 13.21 32.68 -27.90
N PHE A 15 12.36 33.26 -28.74
CA PHE A 15 11.13 33.96 -28.36
C PHE A 15 10.08 33.74 -29.46
N THR A 16 9.46 32.56 -29.48
CA THR A 16 8.20 32.33 -30.19
C THR A 16 7.06 32.75 -29.27
N VAL A 17 6.39 33.85 -29.61
CA VAL A 17 5.16 34.28 -28.93
C VAL A 17 4.08 33.21 -29.12
N THR A 18 3.32 32.91 -28.08
CA THR A 18 2.16 32.00 -28.14
C THR A 18 1.11 32.53 -29.11
N ALA A 19 0.52 31.65 -29.91
CA ALA A 19 -0.54 32.06 -30.84
C ALA A 19 -1.85 32.33 -30.09
N ASP A 20 -2.44 33.50 -30.31
CA ASP A 20 -3.84 33.75 -29.95
C ASP A 20 -4.74 32.92 -30.88
N TYR A 21 -5.40 31.89 -30.32
CA TYR A 21 -6.34 31.07 -31.08
C TYR A 21 -7.57 31.88 -31.47
N TYR A 22 -7.98 31.80 -32.74
CA TYR A 22 -9.17 32.46 -33.26
C TYR A 22 -10.16 31.44 -33.80
N ILE A 23 -11.41 31.56 -33.35
CA ILE A 23 -12.58 30.87 -33.90
C ILE A 23 -13.59 31.92 -34.36
N ASN A 24 -14.45 31.57 -35.30
CA ASN A 24 -15.63 32.38 -35.58
C ASN A 24 -16.62 32.24 -34.40
N PRO A 25 -17.03 33.31 -33.69
CA PRO A 25 -18.04 33.18 -32.65
C PRO A 25 -19.30 32.47 -33.13
N ASP A 26 -19.73 32.70 -34.38
CA ASP A 26 -20.96 32.12 -34.92
C ASP A 26 -20.85 30.66 -35.40
N SER A 27 -19.69 30.00 -35.30
CA SER A 27 -19.67 28.52 -35.32
C SER A 27 -20.06 27.90 -33.98
N VAL A 28 -20.00 28.67 -32.88
CA VAL A 28 -20.33 28.22 -31.52
C VAL A 28 -21.78 28.57 -31.16
N PRO A 29 -22.58 27.62 -30.64
CA PRO A 29 -23.93 27.89 -30.18
C PRO A 29 -23.99 29.03 -29.15
N TRP A 30 -24.98 29.92 -29.30
CA TRP A 30 -25.11 31.12 -28.47
C TRP A 30 -25.10 30.83 -26.96
N ALA A 31 -25.83 29.80 -26.50
CA ALA A 31 -25.86 29.39 -25.10
C ALA A 31 -24.47 28.96 -24.57
N THR A 32 -23.68 28.28 -25.40
CA THR A 32 -22.31 27.86 -25.08
C THR A 32 -21.40 29.07 -24.90
N ARG A 33 -21.48 30.06 -25.80
CA ARG A 33 -20.73 31.34 -25.67
C ARG A 33 -21.12 32.12 -24.43
N GLN A 34 -22.41 32.15 -24.07
CA GLN A 34 -22.88 32.73 -22.82
C GLN A 34 -22.29 31.99 -21.60
N ALA A 35 -22.28 30.66 -21.60
CA ALA A 35 -21.71 29.86 -20.52
C ALA A 35 -20.20 30.11 -20.34
N TRP A 36 -19.42 30.18 -21.41
CA TRP A 36 -17.99 30.53 -21.34
C TRP A 36 -17.74 31.91 -20.74
N CYS A 37 -18.55 32.92 -21.12
CA CYS A 37 -18.43 34.25 -20.51
C CYS A 37 -18.85 34.29 -19.04
N VAL A 38 -19.80 33.46 -18.61
CA VAL A 38 -20.14 33.32 -17.19
C VAL A 38 -18.97 32.70 -16.40
N GLN A 39 -18.28 31.71 -16.97
CA GLN A 39 -17.11 31.08 -16.34
C GLN A 39 -15.90 32.03 -16.27
N GLU A 40 -15.62 32.80 -17.32
CA GLU A 40 -14.61 33.88 -17.31
C GLU A 40 -14.89 34.89 -16.18
N ILE A 41 -16.15 35.31 -16.03
CA ILE A 41 -16.59 36.29 -15.02
C ILE A 41 -16.47 35.75 -13.58
N TYR A 42 -16.62 34.44 -13.35
CA TYR A 42 -16.35 33.84 -12.04
C TYR A 42 -14.86 33.56 -11.79
N THR A 43 -14.09 33.24 -12.84
CA THR A 43 -12.68 32.85 -12.74
C THR A 43 -11.76 34.04 -12.50
N CYS A 44 -12.02 35.19 -13.14
CA CYS A 44 -11.20 36.40 -12.98
C CYS A 44 -11.04 36.86 -11.50
N PRO A 45 -12.10 37.03 -10.69
CA PRO A 45 -11.97 37.38 -9.27
C PRO A 45 -11.16 36.37 -8.46
N LEU A 46 -11.30 35.07 -8.73
CA LEU A 46 -10.61 33.99 -8.02
C LEU A 46 -9.10 33.98 -8.30
N ILE A 47 -8.70 34.30 -9.54
CA ILE A 47 -7.29 34.52 -9.88
C ILE A 47 -6.77 35.79 -9.18
N CYS A 48 -7.56 36.88 -9.17
CA CYS A 48 -7.16 38.12 -8.52
C CYS A 48 -6.96 38.01 -7.00
N LEU A 49 -7.69 37.13 -6.30
CA LEU A 49 -7.48 36.81 -4.88
C LEU A 49 -6.04 36.34 -4.55
N GLN A 50 -5.26 35.90 -5.52
CA GLN A 50 -3.85 35.56 -5.33
C GLN A 50 -2.94 36.79 -5.17
N THR A 51 -3.43 38.00 -5.47
CA THR A 51 -2.63 39.24 -5.44
C THR A 51 -3.33 40.47 -4.84
N SER A 52 -4.66 40.46 -4.70
CA SER A 52 -5.47 41.53 -4.08
C SER A 52 -6.88 41.05 -3.76
N ASP A 53 -7.64 41.78 -2.95
CA ASP A 53 -9.02 41.43 -2.56
C ASP A 53 -10.03 41.61 -3.72
N GLY A 54 -9.95 40.77 -4.76
CA GLY A 54 -10.87 40.70 -5.90
C GLY A 54 -10.45 41.48 -7.16
N ALA A 55 -11.37 41.56 -8.12
CA ALA A 55 -11.17 42.18 -9.43
C ALA A 55 -11.81 43.58 -9.54
N GLN A 56 -11.10 44.49 -10.20
CA GLN A 56 -11.52 45.85 -10.54
C GLN A 56 -12.26 45.91 -11.89
N ILE A 57 -11.78 45.14 -12.88
CA ILE A 57 -12.45 44.94 -14.17
C ILE A 57 -12.71 43.45 -14.30
N ASN A 58 -13.95 43.09 -14.61
CA ASN A 58 -14.40 41.73 -14.75
C ASN A 58 -15.57 41.70 -15.74
N THR A 59 -15.26 41.50 -17.02
CA THR A 59 -16.21 41.66 -18.14
C THR A 59 -15.98 40.62 -19.22
N CYS A 60 -17.05 40.11 -19.84
CA CYS A 60 -16.98 39.24 -21.01
C CYS A 60 -18.17 39.50 -21.95
N ASP A 61 -17.94 39.45 -23.27
CA ASP A 61 -18.95 39.56 -24.31
C ASP A 61 -19.03 38.28 -25.16
N ALA A 62 -20.17 37.60 -25.07
CA ALA A 62 -20.47 36.38 -25.80
C ALA A 62 -20.75 36.60 -27.30
N GLN A 63 -20.98 37.84 -27.75
CA GLN A 63 -21.13 38.13 -29.19
C GLN A 63 -19.77 38.11 -29.89
N THR A 64 -18.78 38.82 -29.34
CA THR A 64 -17.43 38.94 -29.93
C THR A 64 -16.41 37.93 -29.43
N LEU A 65 -16.73 37.16 -28.36
CA LEU A 65 -15.78 36.32 -27.61
C LEU A 65 -14.57 37.13 -27.11
N THR A 66 -14.85 38.27 -26.48
CA THR A 66 -13.85 39.13 -25.85
C THR A 66 -14.07 39.24 -24.35
N TYR A 67 -13.01 39.54 -23.59
CA TYR A 67 -13.05 39.66 -22.14
C TYR A 67 -12.14 40.78 -21.62
N GLY A 68 -12.25 41.07 -20.33
CA GLY A 68 -11.38 41.98 -19.61
C GLY A 68 -11.33 41.61 -18.13
N CYS A 69 -10.13 41.27 -17.66
CA CYS A 69 -9.83 40.99 -16.26
C CYS A 69 -8.71 41.92 -15.76
N LEU A 70 -8.94 42.63 -14.65
CA LEU A 70 -7.95 43.46 -13.96
C LEU A 70 -8.18 43.36 -12.45
N CYS A 71 -7.12 43.15 -11.67
CA CYS A 71 -7.21 42.98 -10.22
C CYS A 71 -7.25 44.32 -9.46
N ASN A 72 -7.74 44.31 -8.22
CA ASN A 72 -7.90 45.53 -7.39
C ASN A 72 -6.58 46.23 -7.02
N ASN A 73 -5.43 45.62 -7.28
CA ASN A 73 -4.09 46.22 -7.21
C ASN A 73 -3.60 46.84 -8.54
N GLY A 74 -4.40 46.80 -9.61
CA GLY A 74 -4.03 47.30 -10.94
C GLY A 74 -3.14 46.37 -11.77
N LEU A 75 -3.00 45.09 -11.39
CA LEU A 75 -2.34 44.05 -12.17
C LEU A 75 -3.34 43.31 -13.08
N GLN A 76 -2.91 42.96 -14.30
CA GLN A 76 -3.67 42.12 -15.22
C GLN A 76 -3.10 40.70 -15.21
N PRO A 77 -3.87 39.67 -14.81
CA PRO A 77 -3.42 38.28 -14.86
C PRO A 77 -3.43 37.74 -16.30
N ASN A 78 -2.50 36.86 -16.63
CA ASN A 78 -2.49 36.17 -17.92
C ASN A 78 -3.53 35.03 -17.94
N MET A 79 -4.75 35.34 -18.37
CA MET A 79 -5.86 34.37 -18.38
C MET A 79 -5.63 33.16 -19.29
N THR A 80 -4.66 33.20 -20.21
CA THR A 80 -4.28 32.04 -21.05
C THR A 80 -3.62 30.90 -20.26
N GLU A 81 -3.06 31.19 -19.09
CA GLU A 81 -2.44 30.19 -18.20
C GLU A 81 -3.45 29.42 -17.32
N TYR A 82 -4.75 29.73 -17.40
CA TYR A 82 -5.77 29.18 -16.52
C TYR A 82 -6.90 28.51 -17.30
N SER A 83 -7.35 27.35 -16.83
CA SER A 83 -8.57 26.70 -17.33
C SER A 83 -9.83 27.45 -16.86
N LEU A 84 -10.97 27.18 -17.50
CA LEU A 84 -12.27 27.85 -17.27
C LEU A 84 -12.29 29.37 -17.60
N THR A 85 -11.27 29.86 -18.30
CA THR A 85 -11.21 31.21 -18.88
C THR A 85 -11.68 31.21 -20.33
N LEU A 86 -12.03 32.37 -20.87
CA LEU A 86 -12.44 32.50 -22.28
C LEU A 86 -11.34 32.04 -23.26
N PRO A 87 -10.04 32.37 -23.08
CA PRO A 87 -8.97 31.81 -23.91
C PRO A 87 -8.87 30.28 -23.88
N PHE A 88 -9.09 29.66 -22.71
CA PHE A 88 -9.08 28.19 -22.58
C PHE A 88 -10.21 27.55 -23.41
N PHE A 89 -11.42 28.10 -23.36
CA PHE A 89 -12.54 27.60 -24.14
C PHE A 89 -12.35 27.84 -25.65
N VAL A 90 -11.88 29.02 -26.05
CA VAL A 90 -11.58 29.35 -27.46
C VAL A 90 -10.49 28.43 -28.03
N CYS A 91 -9.44 28.14 -27.28
CA CYS A 91 -8.42 27.16 -27.66
C CYS A 91 -9.02 25.75 -27.82
N THR A 92 -9.84 25.32 -26.85
CA THR A 92 -10.41 23.96 -26.84
C THR A 92 -11.36 23.74 -28.03
N GLU A 93 -12.19 24.74 -28.33
CA GLU A 93 -13.08 24.76 -29.49
C GLU A 93 -12.28 24.81 -30.81
N TRP A 94 -11.22 25.62 -30.89
CA TRP A 94 -10.32 25.64 -32.05
C TRP A 94 -9.71 24.25 -32.32
N GLY A 95 -9.27 23.55 -31.26
CA GLY A 95 -8.76 22.19 -31.36
C GLY A 95 -9.80 21.20 -31.88
N GLN A 96 -11.07 21.33 -31.46
CA GLN A 96 -12.17 20.50 -31.97
C GLN A 96 -12.47 20.79 -33.45
N GLN A 97 -12.48 22.06 -33.87
CA GLN A 97 -12.67 22.45 -35.27
C GLN A 97 -11.49 21.95 -36.14
N CYS A 98 -10.25 22.08 -35.67
CA CYS A 98 -9.06 21.52 -36.31
C CYS A 98 -9.16 19.99 -36.51
N VAL A 99 -9.56 19.25 -35.48
CA VAL A 99 -9.78 17.78 -35.57
C VAL A 99 -10.90 17.43 -36.55
N ALA A 100 -11.98 18.22 -36.63
CA ALA A 100 -13.06 18.00 -37.58
C ALA A 100 -12.60 18.20 -39.04
N ASP A 101 -11.82 19.25 -39.31
CA ASP A 101 -11.27 19.54 -40.64
C ASP A 101 -10.25 18.47 -41.11
N CYS A 102 -9.62 17.73 -40.19
CA CYS A 102 -8.76 16.59 -40.50
C CYS A 102 -9.50 15.35 -41.03
N GLY A 103 -10.83 15.28 -40.91
CA GLY A 103 -11.65 14.17 -41.41
C GLY A 103 -11.28 12.81 -40.81
N SER A 104 -10.58 11.97 -41.58
CA SER A 104 -10.16 10.62 -41.17
C SER A 104 -8.63 10.43 -41.10
N GLU A 105 -7.83 11.50 -41.19
CA GLU A 105 -6.38 11.40 -41.01
C GLU A 105 -5.98 11.51 -39.55
N ASN A 106 -5.81 10.35 -38.90
CA ASN A 106 -5.45 10.24 -37.48
C ASN A 106 -4.17 11.03 -37.10
N GLN A 107 -3.23 11.23 -38.02
CA GLN A 107 -2.02 12.04 -37.75
C GLN A 107 -2.32 13.55 -37.69
N CYS A 108 -3.22 14.04 -38.55
CA CYS A 108 -3.69 15.42 -38.53
C CYS A 108 -4.47 15.70 -37.23
N ALA A 109 -5.43 14.82 -36.88
CA ALA A 109 -6.19 14.95 -35.63
C ALA A 109 -5.30 14.86 -34.36
N SER A 110 -4.24 14.05 -34.41
CA SER A 110 -3.22 13.97 -33.35
C SER A 110 -2.43 15.28 -33.23
N ALA A 111 -2.03 15.90 -34.33
CA ALA A 111 -1.30 17.17 -34.32
C ALA A 111 -2.17 18.32 -33.74
N CYS A 112 -3.43 18.43 -34.17
CA CYS A 112 -4.40 19.41 -33.66
C CYS A 112 -4.59 19.39 -32.12
N THR A 113 -4.30 18.26 -31.47
CA THR A 113 -4.50 18.07 -30.02
C THR A 113 -3.20 17.94 -29.21
N GLN A 114 -2.09 17.55 -29.83
CA GLN A 114 -0.79 17.38 -29.16
C GLN A 114 0.12 18.60 -29.30
N ASP A 115 0.11 19.27 -30.45
CA ASP A 115 0.94 20.46 -30.70
C ASP A 115 0.30 21.75 -30.16
N HIS A 116 -0.99 21.70 -29.83
CA HIS A 116 -1.81 22.83 -29.38
C HIS A 116 -2.57 22.56 -28.05
N PRO A 117 -1.88 22.24 -26.94
CA PRO A 117 -2.53 21.97 -25.66
C PRO A 117 -3.15 23.23 -25.04
N CYS A 118 -4.38 23.11 -24.55
CA CYS A 118 -5.17 24.23 -24.00
C CYS A 118 -5.16 24.26 -22.46
N GLY A 119 -4.84 25.42 -21.89
CA GLY A 119 -4.64 25.60 -20.45
C GLY A 119 -3.22 25.23 -20.00
N ALA A 120 -2.71 25.84 -18.93
CA ALA A 120 -1.32 25.63 -18.54
C ALA A 120 -1.09 24.20 -18.00
N THR A 121 -0.23 23.45 -18.68
CA THR A 121 0.29 22.16 -18.20
C THR A 121 1.27 22.31 -17.04
N ASN A 122 1.69 23.54 -16.69
CA ASN A 122 2.40 23.91 -15.46
C ASN A 122 2.19 25.42 -15.14
N PRO A 123 1.12 25.84 -14.45
CA PRO A 123 0.94 27.24 -14.05
C PRO A 123 1.94 27.63 -12.96
N THR A 124 2.63 28.78 -13.13
CA THR A 124 3.63 29.23 -12.15
C THR A 124 3.02 30.14 -11.09
N ARG A 125 3.27 29.86 -9.80
CA ARG A 125 2.85 30.77 -8.72
C ARG A 125 3.72 32.03 -8.74
N THR A 126 3.09 33.13 -9.16
CA THR A 126 3.59 34.52 -9.20
C THR A 126 4.86 34.74 -10.04
N ASN A 127 4.73 35.57 -11.07
CA ASN A 127 5.84 36.34 -11.63
C ASN A 127 5.38 37.79 -11.84
N THR A 128 6.19 38.77 -11.45
CA THR A 128 5.78 40.17 -11.40
C THR A 128 6.05 40.90 -12.72
N THR A 129 5.04 41.57 -13.27
CA THR A 129 5.22 42.57 -14.32
C THR A 129 4.50 43.86 -13.91
N THR A 130 5.21 44.98 -13.89
CA THR A 130 4.72 46.26 -13.37
C THR A 130 3.99 47.09 -14.43
N SER A 131 2.79 47.58 -14.10
CA SER A 131 1.98 48.45 -14.96
C SER A 131 2.68 49.78 -15.26
N SER A 132 3.08 50.00 -16.51
CA SER A 132 3.75 51.24 -16.96
C SER A 132 2.74 52.35 -17.30
N THR A 133 2.45 53.22 -16.35
CA THR A 133 1.61 54.41 -16.59
C THR A 133 2.32 55.44 -17.47
N MET A 134 1.71 55.84 -18.59
CA MET A 134 2.06 57.06 -19.33
C MET A 134 1.02 58.15 -19.04
N SER A 135 1.50 59.37 -18.74
CA SER A 135 0.67 60.47 -18.24
C SER A 135 -0.25 61.08 -19.30
N ALA A 136 -1.44 61.52 -18.88
CA ALA A 136 -2.42 62.15 -19.75
C ALA A 136 -2.12 63.64 -20.04
N THR A 137 -2.41 64.07 -21.27
CA THR A 137 -2.55 65.49 -21.65
C THR A 137 -3.69 65.65 -22.66
N GLY A 138 -4.80 66.27 -22.25
CA GLY A 138 -5.97 66.53 -23.11
C GLY A 138 -7.23 66.75 -22.29
N GLY A 139 -7.91 67.88 -22.46
CA GLY A 139 -9.04 68.29 -21.62
C GLY A 139 -10.41 67.89 -22.16
N ALA A 140 -11.26 67.41 -21.26
CA ALA A 140 -12.73 67.50 -21.23
C ALA A 140 -13.53 67.28 -22.55
N THR A 141 -14.21 66.15 -22.64
CA THR A 141 -15.69 66.10 -22.48
C THR A 141 -16.15 64.67 -22.21
N ALA A 142 -17.40 64.49 -21.76
CA ALA A 142 -17.85 63.24 -21.14
C ALA A 142 -18.62 62.32 -22.09
N GLN A 143 -18.22 61.05 -22.17
CA GLN A 143 -19.12 59.90 -22.22
C GLN A 143 -18.36 58.63 -21.79
N ALA A 144 -19.09 57.60 -21.36
CA ALA A 144 -18.53 56.35 -20.87
C ALA A 144 -18.47 55.28 -21.99
N SER A 145 -17.42 54.47 -21.99
CA SER A 145 -17.38 53.21 -22.73
C SER A 145 -16.39 52.23 -22.09
N ASN A 146 -16.72 50.94 -22.14
CA ASN A 146 -15.76 49.87 -21.89
C ASN A 146 -14.74 49.85 -23.04
N GLN A 147 -13.45 49.67 -22.77
CA GLN A 147 -12.49 49.28 -23.80
C GLN A 147 -12.35 47.75 -23.83
N VAL A 148 -12.91 47.16 -24.88
CA VAL A 148 -12.64 45.78 -25.29
C VAL A 148 -11.31 45.75 -26.02
N PHE A 149 -10.42 44.81 -25.66
CA PHE A 149 -9.15 44.60 -26.36
C PHE A 149 -9.27 43.47 -27.37
N THR A 150 -9.13 43.81 -28.65
CA THR A 150 -8.82 42.87 -29.74
C THR A 150 -7.34 43.00 -30.07
N GLY A 151 -6.55 41.94 -29.85
CA GLY A 151 -5.09 42.02 -29.92
C GLY A 151 -4.54 42.25 -31.33
N LEU A 152 -3.43 43.01 -31.41
CA LEU A 152 -2.37 42.95 -32.43
C LEU A 152 -1.36 44.10 -32.21
N GLY A 153 -0.05 43.82 -32.15
CA GLY A 153 0.98 44.88 -32.13
C GLY A 153 2.31 44.50 -31.47
N GLY A 154 3.22 43.85 -32.21
CA GLY A 154 4.57 43.52 -31.73
C GLY A 154 5.59 44.66 -31.95
N GLY A 155 6.49 44.86 -30.99
CA GLY A 155 7.60 45.82 -31.10
C GLY A 155 8.64 45.72 -29.97
N SER A 156 9.93 45.77 -30.31
CA SER A 156 11.07 45.74 -29.39
C SER A 156 12.35 46.18 -30.12
N PRO A 157 13.43 46.59 -29.41
CA PRO A 157 13.50 47.20 -28.07
C PRO A 157 14.44 48.45 -28.07
N THR A 158 14.73 49.07 -26.92
CA THR A 158 16.07 49.67 -26.67
C THR A 158 16.39 49.86 -25.18
N ALA A 159 17.68 49.78 -24.83
CA ALA A 159 18.24 49.62 -23.49
C ALA A 159 18.41 50.90 -22.64
N VAL A 160 18.77 50.76 -21.35
CA VAL A 160 20.05 51.24 -20.72
C VAL A 160 20.14 50.81 -19.21
N ALA A 161 21.32 50.97 -18.60
CA ALA A 161 21.76 50.62 -17.23
C ALA A 161 21.06 51.44 -16.08
N ASP A 162 21.38 51.36 -14.77
CA ASP A 162 22.65 51.04 -14.06
C ASP A 162 22.46 50.60 -12.57
N ALA A 163 23.55 50.46 -11.81
CA ALA A 163 23.67 49.76 -10.52
C ALA A 163 23.36 50.56 -9.22
N GLY A 164 23.30 49.86 -8.07
CA GLY A 164 23.24 50.42 -6.71
C GLY A 164 23.52 49.38 -5.60
N THR A 165 24.12 49.75 -4.45
CA THR A 165 24.60 48.79 -3.43
C THR A 165 24.52 49.27 -1.96
N SER A 166 24.60 48.30 -1.03
CA SER A 166 25.18 48.37 0.35
C SER A 166 24.33 48.81 1.57
N GLY A 167 24.74 48.35 2.77
CA GLY A 167 24.20 48.65 4.12
C GLY A 167 23.49 47.46 4.79
N ALA A 168 24.06 46.60 5.67
CA ALA A 168 24.98 46.69 6.82
C ALA A 168 24.29 46.83 8.21
N GLY A 169 24.64 45.96 9.19
CA GLY A 169 24.06 45.90 10.55
C GLY A 169 24.72 46.84 11.59
N PRO A 170 24.55 46.67 12.93
CA PRO A 170 25.02 45.45 13.63
C PRO A 170 24.35 45.00 14.97
N ALA A 171 24.76 43.80 15.45
CA ALA A 171 25.04 43.32 16.84
C ALA A 171 24.26 43.82 18.11
N VAL A 172 23.71 42.98 19.03
CA VAL A 172 24.27 41.86 19.87
C VAL A 172 25.04 42.36 21.12
N PRO A 173 24.72 41.94 22.38
CA PRO A 173 25.45 40.80 23.03
C PRO A 173 24.80 39.98 24.20
N LEU A 174 25.10 38.66 24.20
CA LEU A 174 25.44 37.77 25.35
C LEU A 174 24.40 37.51 26.48
N VAL A 175 24.48 36.46 27.32
CA VAL A 175 25.47 35.39 27.63
C VAL A 175 24.69 34.04 27.58
N GLY A 176 25.16 32.88 27.13
CA GLY A 176 26.46 32.20 27.27
C GLY A 176 26.41 31.20 28.43
N ASN A 177 26.99 30.00 28.43
CA ASN A 177 27.80 29.26 27.44
C ASN A 177 27.15 27.86 27.24
N MET A 178 27.71 26.73 26.78
CA MET A 178 29.07 26.29 26.43
C MET A 178 28.99 25.23 25.30
N ALA A 179 30.10 24.83 24.67
CA ALA A 179 30.05 24.14 23.37
C ALA A 179 31.01 22.95 23.18
N THR A 180 30.60 22.01 22.32
CA THR A 180 31.48 21.14 21.50
C THR A 180 30.98 21.07 20.05
N THR A 181 31.01 22.19 19.33
CA THR A 181 30.62 22.27 17.92
C THR A 181 31.84 22.23 16.98
N LYS A 182 31.94 21.16 16.18
CA LYS A 182 32.54 21.09 14.81
C LYS A 182 32.57 19.64 14.32
N ASN A 183 31.47 19.17 13.73
CA ASN A 183 31.42 17.93 12.92
C ASN A 183 30.07 17.72 12.17
N SER A 184 29.00 18.41 12.53
CA SER A 184 27.63 18.19 12.01
C SER A 184 27.50 18.26 10.49
N GLU A 185 28.07 19.27 9.84
CA GLU A 185 27.95 19.47 8.38
C GLU A 185 28.59 18.34 7.56
N ARG A 186 29.53 17.58 8.13
CA ARG A 186 30.14 16.41 7.48
C ARG A 186 29.38 15.11 7.72
N ALA A 187 28.50 15.06 8.73
CA ALA A 187 27.67 13.90 9.04
C ALA A 187 26.39 13.84 8.16
N ALA A 188 25.90 14.99 7.70
CA ALA A 188 24.69 15.10 6.87
C ALA A 188 24.77 14.35 5.53
N ALA A 189 25.98 14.02 5.04
CA ALA A 189 26.18 13.30 3.78
C ALA A 189 26.04 11.77 3.88
N GLU A 190 25.85 11.22 5.09
CA GLU A 190 25.79 9.76 5.33
C GLU A 190 24.53 9.29 6.09
N CYS A 191 23.78 10.21 6.70
CA CYS A 191 22.46 9.95 7.26
C CYS A 191 21.37 10.18 6.20
N VAL A 192 20.31 9.36 6.21
CA VAL A 192 19.14 9.62 5.35
C VAL A 192 18.40 10.84 5.88
N SER A 193 18.02 11.78 5.02
CA SER A 193 17.25 12.96 5.44
C SER A 193 15.85 12.55 5.94
N ALA A 194 15.32 13.32 6.90
CA ALA A 194 13.99 13.06 7.47
C ALA A 194 12.91 13.05 6.38
N ASP A 195 13.01 13.95 5.40
CA ASP A 195 12.08 14.08 4.27
C ASP A 195 12.08 12.81 3.39
N ALA A 196 13.27 12.26 3.10
CA ALA A 196 13.41 11.06 2.28
C ALA A 196 12.89 9.79 3.00
N LEU A 197 12.96 9.75 4.32
CA LEU A 197 12.39 8.65 5.11
C LEU A 197 10.86 8.61 5.05
N VAL A 198 10.17 9.74 4.81
CA VAL A 198 8.68 9.81 4.76
C VAL A 198 8.09 8.81 3.77
N HIS A 199 8.72 8.63 2.61
CA HIS A 199 8.24 7.71 1.58
C HIS A 199 8.18 6.24 2.01
N LEU A 200 8.96 5.83 3.03
CA LEU A 200 8.96 4.46 3.57
C LEU A 200 7.65 4.10 4.27
N LYS A 201 6.86 5.08 4.75
CA LYS A 201 5.54 4.83 5.37
C LYS A 201 4.45 4.54 4.34
N SER A 202 4.63 5.01 3.11
CA SER A 202 3.78 4.73 1.95
C SER A 202 4.32 3.61 1.04
N TYR A 203 5.43 2.96 1.42
CA TYR A 203 6.07 1.97 0.56
C TYR A 203 5.35 0.62 0.59
N LYS A 204 5.13 0.04 -0.58
CA LYS A 204 4.53 -1.29 -0.78
C LYS A 204 5.38 -2.04 -1.81
N TYR A 205 5.94 -3.18 -1.38
CA TYR A 205 6.71 -4.08 -2.25
C TYR A 205 5.87 -4.58 -3.44
N SER A 206 6.48 -4.63 -4.62
CA SER A 206 5.87 -5.13 -5.86
C SER A 206 6.86 -6.00 -6.63
N ALA A 207 6.45 -7.21 -6.98
CA ALA A 207 7.21 -8.13 -7.81
C ALA A 207 6.29 -9.02 -8.65
N VAL A 208 6.72 -9.34 -9.87
CA VAL A 208 6.03 -10.23 -10.81
C VAL A 208 6.93 -11.43 -11.08
N ASP A 209 6.48 -12.62 -10.67
CA ASP A 209 7.23 -13.88 -10.75
C ASP A 209 6.55 -14.85 -11.72
N LYS A 210 7.22 -15.10 -12.85
CA LYS A 210 6.74 -15.96 -13.95
C LYS A 210 7.45 -17.32 -14.01
N SER A 211 8.28 -17.68 -13.03
CA SER A 211 8.97 -18.98 -13.02
C SER A 211 7.99 -20.13 -12.72
N PRO A 212 7.88 -21.16 -13.59
CA PRO A 212 7.11 -22.36 -13.29
C PRO A 212 7.70 -23.15 -12.12
N VAL A 213 9.02 -23.10 -11.92
CA VAL A 213 9.70 -23.81 -10.83
C VAL A 213 9.39 -23.15 -9.49
N SER A 214 9.40 -21.81 -9.43
CA SER A 214 8.85 -21.06 -8.29
C SER A 214 7.38 -21.45 -8.06
N GLN A 215 6.52 -21.24 -9.07
CA GLN A 215 5.07 -21.34 -8.90
C GLN A 215 4.59 -22.74 -8.48
N TYR A 216 5.09 -23.82 -9.10
CA TYR A 216 4.54 -25.16 -8.95
C TYR A 216 5.39 -26.10 -8.07
N ILE A 217 6.68 -25.84 -7.86
CA ILE A 217 7.59 -26.74 -7.13
C ILE A 217 8.05 -26.11 -5.81
N LEU A 218 8.61 -24.90 -5.87
CA LEU A 218 9.25 -24.28 -4.71
C LEU A 218 8.26 -23.54 -3.80
N ARG A 219 7.22 -22.88 -4.34
CA ARG A 219 6.19 -22.21 -3.51
C ARG A 219 5.53 -23.15 -2.50
N PRO A 220 5.10 -24.38 -2.83
CA PRO A 220 4.61 -25.35 -1.85
C PRO A 220 5.64 -25.66 -0.75
N TYR A 221 6.90 -25.90 -1.12
CA TYR A 221 8.00 -26.17 -0.18
C TYR A 221 8.27 -24.98 0.76
N TRP A 222 8.43 -23.76 0.22
CA TRP A 222 8.64 -22.55 1.02
C TRP A 222 7.43 -22.21 1.91
N ASN A 223 6.20 -22.53 1.47
CA ASN A 223 5.00 -22.35 2.30
C ASN A 223 4.98 -23.32 3.50
N ALA A 224 5.41 -24.58 3.31
CA ALA A 224 5.60 -25.49 4.44
C ALA A 224 6.79 -25.08 5.34
N PHE A 225 7.87 -24.57 4.74
CA PHE A 225 9.07 -24.17 5.49
C PHE A 225 8.83 -22.93 6.37
N VAL A 226 8.09 -21.91 5.89
CA VAL A 226 7.81 -20.69 6.68
C VAL A 226 7.02 -21.01 7.96
N GLU A 227 6.22 -22.08 7.99
CA GLU A 227 5.47 -22.47 9.19
C GLU A 227 6.37 -22.84 10.37
N LEU A 228 7.54 -23.43 10.07
CA LEU A 228 8.56 -23.82 11.05
C LEU A 228 9.24 -22.62 11.73
N LEU A 229 9.17 -21.42 11.12
CA LEU A 229 9.77 -20.22 11.69
C LEU A 229 8.92 -19.68 12.86
N PRO A 230 9.53 -19.28 13.99
CA PRO A 230 8.77 -18.75 15.12
C PRO A 230 8.34 -17.29 14.89
N LEU A 231 7.18 -16.90 15.39
CA LEU A 231 6.57 -15.58 15.14
C LEU A 231 7.30 -14.38 15.77
N TRP A 232 8.35 -14.61 16.56
CA TRP A 232 9.26 -13.55 17.04
C TRP A 232 10.39 -13.22 16.06
N LEU A 233 10.65 -14.08 15.07
CA LEU A 233 11.74 -13.94 14.10
C LEU A 233 11.34 -12.94 13.02
N ALA A 234 12.05 -11.81 12.93
CA ALA A 234 11.81 -10.83 11.87
C ALA A 234 12.36 -11.32 10.52
N PRO A 235 11.76 -10.90 9.38
CA PRO A 235 12.19 -11.29 8.03
C PRO A 235 13.70 -11.18 7.80
N ASN A 236 14.28 -10.02 8.08
CA ASN A 236 15.69 -9.72 7.87
C ASN A 236 16.65 -10.69 8.61
N MET A 237 16.20 -11.32 9.71
CA MET A 237 16.99 -12.35 10.41
C MET A 237 16.95 -13.70 9.67
N VAL A 238 15.86 -14.01 8.96
CA VAL A 238 15.77 -15.17 8.07
C VAL A 238 16.80 -15.03 6.94
N THR A 239 16.85 -13.90 6.25
CA THR A 239 17.88 -13.59 5.24
C THR A 239 19.29 -13.72 5.81
N LEU A 240 19.53 -13.14 6.99
CA LEU A 240 20.83 -13.13 7.63
C LEU A 240 21.30 -14.55 8.02
N LEU A 241 20.39 -15.42 8.47
CA LEU A 241 20.67 -16.84 8.73
C LEU A 241 21.01 -17.59 7.42
N GLY A 242 20.33 -17.28 6.32
CA GLY A 242 20.65 -17.80 4.99
C GLY A 242 22.07 -17.38 4.56
N PHE A 243 22.41 -16.11 4.75
CA PHE A 243 23.76 -15.59 4.44
C PHE A 243 24.86 -16.22 5.29
N PHE A 244 24.60 -16.54 6.56
CA PHE A 244 25.55 -17.28 7.39
C PHE A 244 25.87 -18.69 6.85
N CYS A 245 24.96 -19.35 6.13
CA CYS A 245 25.26 -20.61 5.44
C CYS A 245 26.32 -20.42 4.32
N ILE A 246 26.24 -19.32 3.58
CA ILE A 246 27.25 -18.96 2.56
C ILE A 246 28.58 -18.61 3.23
N LEU A 247 28.57 -17.76 4.26
CA LEU A 247 29.79 -17.37 4.98
C LEU A 247 30.50 -18.58 5.61
N ALA A 248 29.76 -19.56 6.13
CA ALA A 248 30.31 -20.81 6.64
C ALA A 248 31.00 -21.61 5.51
N ASN A 249 30.37 -21.75 4.34
CA ASN A 249 30.97 -22.40 3.18
C ASN A 249 32.18 -21.65 2.62
N ILE A 250 32.21 -20.32 2.65
CA ILE A 250 33.39 -19.52 2.30
C ILE A 250 34.54 -19.76 3.29
N GLY A 251 34.24 -19.92 4.58
CA GLY A 251 35.21 -20.36 5.59
C GLY A 251 35.77 -21.75 5.29
N LEU A 252 34.90 -22.71 4.96
CA LEU A 252 35.30 -24.06 4.55
C LEU A 252 36.14 -24.04 3.26
N LEU A 253 35.78 -23.20 2.27
CA LEU A 253 36.54 -23.02 1.03
C LEU A 253 37.98 -22.58 1.31
N VAL A 254 38.17 -21.53 2.13
CA VAL A 254 39.50 -21.02 2.51
C VAL A 254 40.33 -22.05 3.28
N ILE A 255 39.69 -22.94 4.05
CA ILE A 255 40.37 -23.99 4.83
C ILE A 255 40.76 -25.20 3.97
N PHE A 256 39.86 -25.66 3.08
CA PHE A 256 40.00 -26.96 2.41
C PHE A 256 40.38 -26.88 0.92
N MET A 257 40.15 -25.74 0.25
CA MET A 257 40.43 -25.56 -1.19
C MET A 257 40.72 -24.09 -1.55
N PRO A 258 41.73 -23.44 -0.91
CA PRO A 258 42.04 -22.03 -1.14
C PRO A 258 42.56 -21.71 -2.55
N ASP A 259 42.88 -22.72 -3.37
CA ASP A 259 43.32 -22.59 -4.77
C ASP A 259 42.17 -22.49 -5.78
N LEU A 260 40.93 -22.80 -5.38
CA LEU A 260 39.75 -22.90 -6.25
C LEU A 260 39.88 -23.98 -7.35
N ILE A 261 40.78 -24.95 -7.21
CA ILE A 261 41.03 -26.04 -8.17
C ILE A 261 40.64 -27.39 -7.56
N GLY A 262 41.14 -27.70 -6.36
CA GLY A 262 40.91 -28.99 -5.71
C GLY A 262 41.61 -30.19 -6.41
N PRO A 263 41.11 -31.42 -6.24
CA PRO A 263 39.86 -31.79 -5.56
C PRO A 263 39.91 -31.64 -4.04
N GLY A 264 38.85 -31.05 -3.47
CA GLY A 264 38.55 -31.16 -2.05
C GLY A 264 37.85 -32.49 -1.70
N PRO A 265 37.57 -32.77 -0.42
CA PRO A 265 36.81 -33.95 -0.04
C PRO A 265 35.34 -33.83 -0.50
N ALA A 266 34.75 -34.91 -1.01
CA ALA A 266 33.41 -34.92 -1.64
C ALA A 266 32.31 -34.19 -0.84
N TRP A 267 32.31 -34.32 0.49
CA TRP A 267 31.32 -33.67 1.37
C TRP A 267 31.36 -32.13 1.32
N LEU A 268 32.48 -31.53 0.93
CA LEU A 268 32.64 -30.07 0.83
C LEU A 268 31.78 -29.50 -0.31
N TYR A 269 31.76 -30.17 -1.46
CA TYR A 269 30.91 -29.78 -2.58
C TYR A 269 29.42 -29.96 -2.25
N TYR A 270 29.07 -31.00 -1.49
CA TYR A 270 27.71 -31.16 -0.97
C TYR A 270 27.35 -30.11 0.10
N SER A 271 28.31 -29.63 0.92
CA SER A 271 28.04 -28.52 1.85
C SER A 271 27.86 -27.20 1.11
N PHE A 272 28.61 -26.96 0.03
CA PHE A 272 28.43 -25.81 -0.87
C PHE A 272 27.01 -25.80 -1.44
N ALA A 273 26.57 -26.92 -2.03
CA ALA A 273 25.21 -27.08 -2.57
C ALA A 273 24.13 -26.86 -1.49
N LEU A 274 24.28 -27.50 -0.32
CA LEU A 274 23.32 -27.37 0.78
C LEU A 274 23.24 -25.93 1.29
N GLY A 275 24.37 -25.24 1.47
CA GLY A 275 24.37 -23.87 1.97
C GLY A 275 23.80 -22.87 0.97
N LEU A 276 23.98 -23.09 -0.34
CA LEU A 276 23.36 -22.27 -1.38
C LEU A 276 21.84 -22.53 -1.48
N PHE A 277 21.40 -23.79 -1.36
CA PHE A 277 19.98 -24.13 -1.30
C PHE A 277 19.30 -23.60 -0.04
N MET A 278 19.99 -23.62 1.11
CA MET A 278 19.48 -23.03 2.36
C MET A 278 19.46 -21.50 2.32
N TYR A 279 20.42 -20.85 1.64
CA TYR A 279 20.34 -19.42 1.34
C TYR A 279 19.06 -19.12 0.57
N GLN A 280 18.89 -19.75 -0.61
CA GLN A 280 17.72 -19.56 -1.49
C GLN A 280 16.39 -19.88 -0.79
N THR A 281 16.37 -20.89 0.09
CA THR A 281 15.20 -21.21 0.91
C THR A 281 14.86 -20.06 1.86
N MET A 282 15.83 -19.48 2.56
CA MET A 282 15.60 -18.48 3.61
C MET A 282 15.25 -17.11 3.03
N ASP A 283 15.96 -16.71 1.97
CA ASP A 283 15.68 -15.61 1.05
C ASP A 283 14.19 -15.59 0.61
N ASN A 284 13.75 -16.58 -0.18
CA ASN A 284 12.36 -16.67 -0.67
C ASN A 284 11.30 -16.89 0.43
N VAL A 285 11.72 -17.19 1.66
CA VAL A 285 10.86 -17.33 2.84
C VAL A 285 10.74 -16.03 3.66
N ASP A 286 11.67 -15.08 3.58
CA ASP A 286 11.63 -13.92 4.46
C ASP A 286 10.40 -13.02 4.21
N GLY A 287 10.05 -12.80 2.94
CA GLY A 287 8.83 -12.09 2.56
C GLY A 287 7.55 -12.88 2.89
N LYS A 288 7.63 -14.22 2.94
CA LYS A 288 6.52 -15.07 3.41
C LYS A 288 6.35 -14.91 4.92
N GLN A 289 7.44 -14.88 5.69
CA GLN A 289 7.43 -14.57 7.11
C GLN A 289 6.89 -13.14 7.33
N ALA A 290 7.32 -12.15 6.54
CA ALA A 290 6.86 -10.76 6.63
C ALA A 290 5.34 -10.62 6.46
N ARG A 291 4.76 -11.36 5.51
CA ARG A 291 3.31 -11.46 5.32
C ARG A 291 2.64 -12.20 6.48
N ARG A 292 3.16 -13.36 6.88
CA ARG A 292 2.66 -14.20 8.00
C ARG A 292 2.64 -13.49 9.35
N THR A 293 3.63 -12.62 9.62
CA THR A 293 3.77 -11.87 10.87
C THR A 293 3.22 -10.45 10.80
N GLY A 294 2.83 -9.95 9.63
CA GLY A 294 2.34 -8.57 9.45
C GLY A 294 3.43 -7.51 9.66
N THR A 295 4.66 -7.76 9.19
CA THR A 295 5.84 -6.88 9.38
C THR A 295 6.56 -6.52 8.08
N SER A 296 5.89 -6.60 6.93
CA SER A 296 6.40 -6.09 5.65
C SER A 296 6.75 -4.60 5.74
N SER A 297 7.93 -4.21 5.25
CA SER A 297 8.38 -2.82 5.22
C SER A 297 9.50 -2.64 4.18
N GLY A 298 9.78 -1.39 3.77
CA GLY A 298 10.91 -1.08 2.88
C GLY A 298 12.28 -1.42 3.48
N LEU A 299 12.38 -1.62 4.81
CA LEU A 299 13.61 -2.15 5.41
C LEU A 299 13.87 -3.60 5.00
N GLY A 300 12.82 -4.40 4.80
CA GLY A 300 12.94 -5.79 4.36
C GLY A 300 13.68 -5.89 3.04
N GLU A 301 13.13 -5.26 2.00
CA GLU A 301 13.72 -5.21 0.64
C GLU A 301 15.16 -4.65 0.63
N LEU A 302 15.45 -3.61 1.42
CA LEU A 302 16.81 -3.05 1.52
C LEU A 302 17.80 -4.01 2.16
N PHE A 303 17.35 -4.83 3.10
CA PHE A 303 18.17 -5.80 3.80
C PHE A 303 18.34 -7.08 2.94
N ASP A 304 17.24 -7.57 2.38
CA ASP A 304 17.11 -8.77 1.55
C ASP A 304 17.97 -8.68 0.27
N HIS A 305 17.53 -7.89 -0.72
CA HIS A 305 18.29 -7.61 -1.95
C HIS A 305 19.69 -7.01 -1.65
N GLY A 306 19.88 -6.42 -0.48
CA GLY A 306 21.17 -5.89 -0.01
C GLY A 306 22.19 -6.96 0.43
N ILE A 307 21.72 -8.06 1.01
CA ILE A 307 22.49 -9.27 1.31
C ILE A 307 22.74 -10.07 0.03
N ASP A 308 21.75 -10.14 -0.85
CA ASP A 308 21.84 -10.76 -2.18
C ASP A 308 22.97 -10.15 -3.04
N SER A 309 23.09 -8.83 -2.95
CA SER A 309 24.17 -8.07 -3.57
C SER A 309 25.57 -8.38 -3.01
N LEU A 310 25.70 -8.85 -1.76
CA LEU A 310 26.97 -9.44 -1.28
C LEU A 310 27.15 -10.84 -1.87
N ASN A 311 26.08 -11.65 -1.81
CA ASN A 311 26.09 -13.06 -2.16
C ASN A 311 26.45 -13.34 -3.63
N CYS A 312 26.10 -12.44 -4.55
CA CYS A 312 26.44 -12.51 -5.99
C CYS A 312 27.91 -12.84 -6.30
N THR A 313 28.85 -12.49 -5.42
CA THR A 313 30.28 -12.80 -5.57
C THR A 313 30.75 -13.97 -4.71
N LEU A 314 29.98 -14.33 -3.67
CA LEU A 314 30.37 -15.36 -2.68
C LEU A 314 29.83 -16.74 -3.09
N ALA A 315 28.53 -16.86 -3.38
CA ALA A 315 27.96 -18.10 -3.94
C ALA A 315 28.69 -18.52 -5.23
N SER A 316 28.95 -17.56 -6.12
CA SER A 316 29.65 -17.76 -7.40
C SER A 316 31.13 -18.11 -7.23
N LEU A 317 31.75 -17.77 -6.10
CA LEU A 317 33.10 -18.23 -5.75
C LEU A 317 33.09 -19.68 -5.24
N LEU A 318 32.04 -20.11 -4.53
CA LEU A 318 31.82 -21.53 -4.20
C LEU A 318 31.59 -22.35 -5.49
N GLU A 319 30.83 -21.81 -6.45
CA GLU A 319 30.65 -22.44 -7.78
C GLU A 319 31.98 -22.51 -8.54
N THR A 320 32.76 -21.42 -8.55
CA THR A 320 34.09 -21.36 -9.18
C THR A 320 35.03 -22.45 -8.65
N ALA A 321 34.99 -22.71 -7.34
CA ALA A 321 35.74 -23.80 -6.70
C ALA A 321 35.13 -25.19 -6.95
N ALA A 322 33.80 -25.30 -6.98
CA ALA A 322 33.12 -26.53 -7.38
C ALA A 322 33.49 -26.95 -8.80
N MET A 323 33.63 -25.99 -9.71
CA MET A 323 34.05 -26.20 -11.09
C MET A 323 35.58 -26.31 -11.29
N GLY A 324 36.39 -26.25 -10.22
CA GLY A 324 37.85 -26.39 -10.28
C GLY A 324 38.56 -25.33 -11.12
N LEU A 325 37.98 -24.14 -11.29
CA LEU A 325 38.41 -23.18 -12.30
C LEU A 325 39.66 -22.37 -11.90
N GLY A 326 40.07 -22.37 -10.63
CA GLY A 326 41.23 -21.61 -10.17
C GLY A 326 41.13 -20.11 -10.45
N THR A 327 42.29 -19.45 -10.60
CA THR A 327 42.41 -18.06 -11.05
C THR A 327 42.42 -17.90 -12.58
N SER A 328 41.88 -18.88 -13.31
CA SER A 328 41.72 -18.82 -14.77
C SER A 328 40.80 -17.67 -15.20
N LYS A 329 40.83 -17.33 -16.50
CA LYS A 329 39.90 -16.32 -17.04
C LYS A 329 38.43 -16.74 -16.85
N SER A 330 38.14 -18.04 -16.98
CA SER A 330 36.84 -18.64 -16.70
C SER A 330 36.45 -18.57 -15.22
N GLY A 331 37.40 -18.78 -14.30
CA GLY A 331 37.14 -18.65 -12.86
C GLY A 331 36.83 -17.22 -12.43
N VAL A 332 37.60 -16.24 -12.93
CA VAL A 332 37.32 -14.81 -12.70
C VAL A 332 35.99 -14.38 -13.30
N PHE A 333 35.62 -14.89 -14.48
CA PHE A 333 34.31 -14.64 -15.07
C PHE A 333 33.18 -15.22 -14.21
N THR A 334 33.26 -16.51 -13.85
CA THR A 334 32.23 -17.20 -13.05
C THR A 334 32.02 -16.52 -11.69
N ALA A 335 33.11 -16.21 -10.97
CA ALA A 335 33.04 -15.61 -9.63
C ALA A 335 32.49 -14.17 -9.58
N LEU A 336 32.37 -13.47 -10.71
CA LEU A 336 32.00 -12.04 -10.75
C LEU A 336 30.84 -11.71 -11.71
N CYS A 337 30.56 -12.54 -12.72
CA CYS A 337 29.51 -12.29 -13.72
C CYS A 337 28.12 -12.04 -13.11
N PRO A 338 27.66 -12.77 -12.06
CA PRO A 338 26.33 -12.54 -11.47
C PRO A 338 26.08 -11.14 -10.87
N CYS A 339 27.11 -10.31 -10.69
CA CYS A 339 26.91 -8.89 -10.39
C CYS A 339 26.16 -8.13 -11.50
N LEU A 340 26.30 -8.56 -12.76
CA LEU A 340 25.67 -7.93 -13.93
C LEU A 340 24.13 -8.12 -13.95
N PRO A 341 23.56 -9.34 -13.91
CA PRO A 341 22.11 -9.51 -13.87
C PRO A 341 21.47 -8.89 -12.63
N MET A 342 22.13 -8.98 -11.45
CA MET A 342 21.64 -8.34 -10.22
C MET A 342 21.58 -6.81 -10.34
N PHE A 343 22.59 -6.19 -10.96
CA PHE A 343 22.56 -4.76 -11.26
C PHE A 343 21.42 -4.40 -12.21
N PHE A 344 21.23 -5.17 -13.29
CA PHE A 344 20.17 -4.87 -14.27
C PHE A 344 18.76 -5.02 -13.69
N SER A 345 18.48 -6.05 -12.88
CA SER A 345 17.17 -6.20 -12.22
C SER A 345 16.92 -5.17 -11.12
N THR A 346 17.97 -4.76 -10.38
CA THR A 346 17.82 -3.68 -9.39
C THR A 346 17.64 -2.31 -10.08
N TRP A 347 18.32 -2.09 -11.21
CA TRP A 347 18.18 -0.88 -12.04
C TRP A 347 16.80 -0.81 -12.71
N GLU A 348 16.29 -1.94 -13.21
CA GLU A 348 14.91 -2.10 -13.66
C GLU A 348 13.93 -1.71 -12.54
N THR A 349 14.03 -2.36 -11.37
CA THR A 349 13.19 -2.10 -10.19
C THR A 349 13.19 -0.62 -9.77
N TYR A 350 14.33 0.07 -9.90
CA TYR A 350 14.44 1.50 -9.60
C TYR A 350 13.55 2.38 -10.50
N HIS A 351 13.39 2.08 -11.80
CA HIS A 351 12.52 2.85 -12.72
C HIS A 351 11.08 2.33 -12.83
N THR A 352 10.87 1.02 -12.68
CA THR A 352 9.56 0.37 -12.81
C THR A 352 8.77 0.36 -11.51
N HIS A 353 9.45 0.52 -10.37
CA HIS A 353 8.96 0.22 -9.03
C HIS A 353 8.37 -1.21 -8.87
N THR A 354 8.86 -2.18 -9.66
CA THR A 354 8.44 -3.58 -9.61
C THR A 354 9.57 -4.49 -10.08
N LEU A 355 9.93 -5.49 -9.27
CA LEU A 355 10.91 -6.51 -9.63
C LEU A 355 10.29 -7.52 -10.60
N TYR A 356 10.88 -7.70 -11.79
CA TYR A 356 10.40 -8.68 -12.78
C TYR A 356 11.29 -9.92 -12.81
N LEU A 357 10.74 -11.06 -12.38
CA LEU A 357 11.39 -12.37 -12.50
C LEU A 357 10.79 -13.14 -13.68
N GLY A 358 11.62 -13.35 -14.71
CA GLY A 358 11.25 -14.07 -15.92
C GLY A 358 10.99 -15.57 -15.71
N VAL A 359 10.45 -16.21 -16.76
CA VAL A 359 10.12 -17.65 -16.82
C VAL A 359 11.32 -18.55 -16.50
N ILE A 360 12.53 -18.06 -16.82
CA ILE A 360 13.81 -18.57 -16.31
C ILE A 360 14.53 -17.34 -15.74
N ASN A 361 14.97 -17.40 -14.48
CA ASN A 361 15.65 -16.31 -13.80
C ASN A 361 16.82 -16.80 -12.92
N GLY A 362 17.72 -15.87 -12.56
CA GLY A 362 18.90 -16.16 -11.75
C GLY A 362 18.59 -16.70 -10.35
N PRO A 363 17.76 -16.01 -9.54
CA PRO A 363 17.42 -16.44 -8.17
C PRO A 363 16.74 -17.81 -8.08
N THR A 364 15.95 -18.20 -9.09
CA THR A 364 15.20 -19.47 -9.09
C THR A 364 15.95 -20.58 -9.80
N GLU A 365 15.94 -20.60 -11.14
CA GLU A 365 16.56 -21.67 -11.93
C GLU A 365 18.09 -21.60 -11.84
N GLY A 366 18.68 -20.40 -11.86
CA GLY A 366 20.14 -20.22 -11.79
C GLY A 366 20.75 -20.81 -10.51
N LEU A 367 20.17 -20.53 -9.34
CA LEU A 367 20.64 -21.08 -8.07
C LEU A 367 20.45 -22.61 -7.98
N LEU A 368 19.35 -23.16 -8.53
CA LEU A 368 19.15 -24.61 -8.60
C LEU A 368 20.15 -25.30 -9.55
N ILE A 369 20.50 -24.66 -10.67
CA ILE A 369 21.56 -25.13 -11.57
C ILE A 369 22.90 -25.10 -10.84
N ALA A 370 23.28 -23.99 -10.18
CA ALA A 370 24.51 -23.90 -9.40
C ALA A 370 24.61 -24.98 -8.30
N CYS A 371 23.53 -25.22 -7.56
CA CYS A 371 23.45 -26.33 -6.59
C CYS A 371 23.66 -27.70 -7.27
N SER A 372 23.12 -27.89 -8.47
CA SER A 372 23.29 -29.13 -9.25
C SER A 372 24.73 -29.31 -9.74
N LEU A 373 25.41 -28.25 -10.20
CA LEU A 373 26.84 -28.27 -10.54
C LEU A 373 27.69 -28.66 -9.32
N MET A 374 27.40 -28.11 -8.14
CA MET A 374 28.06 -28.45 -6.89
C MET A 374 27.84 -29.93 -6.50
N ILE A 375 26.62 -30.47 -6.64
CA ILE A 375 26.33 -31.89 -6.38
C ILE A 375 27.06 -32.82 -7.35
N ILE A 376 27.11 -32.48 -8.64
CA ILE A 376 27.84 -33.24 -9.66
C ILE A 376 29.35 -33.25 -9.34
N SER A 377 29.91 -32.12 -8.91
CA SER A 377 31.31 -31.99 -8.47
C SER A 377 31.61 -32.84 -7.23
N GLY A 378 30.64 -32.98 -6.32
CA GLY A 378 30.78 -33.87 -5.15
C GLY A 378 30.80 -35.36 -5.50
N TYR A 379 30.18 -35.76 -6.61
CA TYR A 379 30.12 -37.16 -7.04
C TYR A 379 31.25 -37.55 -8.01
N TYR A 380 31.55 -36.72 -9.01
CA TYR A 380 32.54 -37.00 -10.06
C TYR A 380 33.90 -36.30 -9.84
N GLY A 381 33.98 -35.36 -8.90
CA GLY A 381 35.11 -34.44 -8.76
C GLY A 381 35.00 -33.20 -9.67
N PRO A 382 35.77 -32.13 -9.41
CA PRO A 382 35.71 -30.88 -10.17
C PRO A 382 36.31 -30.99 -11.59
N SER A 383 37.10 -32.03 -11.89
CA SER A 383 37.77 -32.17 -13.19
C SER A 383 36.80 -32.34 -14.37
N ILE A 384 35.62 -32.93 -14.13
CA ILE A 384 34.58 -33.21 -15.15
C ILE A 384 34.18 -31.98 -15.96
N TRP A 385 34.26 -30.78 -15.38
CA TRP A 385 33.91 -29.53 -16.06
C TRP A 385 34.95 -29.11 -17.10
N THR A 386 36.19 -29.52 -16.92
CA THR A 386 37.34 -29.18 -17.76
C THR A 386 37.78 -30.30 -18.70
N GLU A 387 37.20 -31.48 -18.55
CA GLU A 387 37.39 -32.63 -19.42
C GLU A 387 36.61 -32.44 -20.75
N ARG A 388 37.13 -33.01 -21.84
CA ARG A 388 36.54 -32.81 -23.18
C ARG A 388 35.32 -33.72 -23.33
N LEU A 389 34.23 -33.21 -23.90
CA LEU A 389 33.00 -33.99 -24.06
C LEU A 389 33.19 -35.25 -24.91
N VAL A 390 34.13 -35.27 -25.86
CA VAL A 390 34.45 -36.47 -26.66
C VAL A 390 35.03 -37.60 -25.82
N ASP A 391 35.85 -37.29 -24.80
CA ASP A 391 36.44 -38.28 -23.91
C ASP A 391 35.39 -38.88 -22.95
N LEU A 392 34.35 -38.11 -22.60
CA LEU A 392 33.27 -38.51 -21.69
C LEU A 392 32.08 -39.20 -22.38
N THR A 393 31.76 -38.83 -23.63
CA THR A 393 30.58 -39.36 -24.37
C THR A 393 30.93 -40.40 -25.44
N GLY A 394 32.19 -40.46 -25.85
CA GLY A 394 32.65 -41.30 -26.96
C GLY A 394 32.25 -40.78 -28.35
N GLU A 395 32.95 -41.26 -29.38
CA GLU A 395 32.81 -40.78 -30.76
C GLU A 395 31.40 -40.93 -31.36
N THR A 396 30.57 -41.81 -30.80
CA THR A 396 29.20 -42.07 -31.30
C THR A 396 28.27 -40.86 -31.15
N TRP A 397 28.52 -39.96 -30.19
CA TRP A 397 27.70 -38.77 -29.98
C TRP A 397 27.93 -37.69 -31.06
N LEU A 398 29.16 -37.58 -31.58
CA LEU A 398 29.53 -36.62 -32.63
C LEU A 398 28.74 -36.83 -33.94
N TYR A 399 28.46 -38.10 -34.29
CA TYR A 399 27.67 -38.41 -35.48
C TYR A 399 26.25 -37.83 -35.41
N ALA A 400 25.61 -37.82 -34.23
CA ALA A 400 24.27 -37.27 -34.07
C ALA A 400 24.20 -35.75 -34.30
N LEU A 401 25.24 -35.01 -33.88
CA LEU A 401 25.30 -33.55 -34.04
C LEU A 401 25.79 -33.10 -35.42
N SER A 402 26.54 -33.93 -36.14
CA SER A 402 27.01 -33.64 -37.51
C SER A 402 25.87 -33.37 -38.50
N GLY A 403 24.68 -33.92 -38.27
CA GLY A 403 23.46 -33.66 -39.06
C GLY A 403 22.96 -32.20 -39.01
N LEU A 404 23.46 -31.39 -38.08
CA LEU A 404 23.16 -29.95 -37.96
C LEU A 404 24.24 -29.06 -38.63
N GLY A 405 25.18 -29.65 -39.36
CA GLY A 405 26.22 -28.91 -40.11
C GLY A 405 27.42 -28.46 -39.27
N VAL A 406 27.53 -28.89 -38.01
CA VAL A 406 28.68 -28.61 -37.14
C VAL A 406 29.81 -29.60 -37.45
N THR A 407 31.02 -29.10 -37.70
CA THR A 407 32.19 -29.92 -38.05
C THR A 407 32.87 -30.53 -36.82
N ALA A 408 33.48 -31.70 -36.99
CA ALA A 408 34.18 -32.41 -35.90
C ALA A 408 35.34 -31.59 -35.30
N GLU A 409 36.03 -30.79 -36.12
CA GLU A 409 37.10 -29.87 -35.68
C GLU A 409 36.61 -28.79 -34.70
N LEU A 410 35.31 -28.44 -34.72
CA LEU A 410 34.74 -27.43 -33.81
C LEU A 410 34.25 -28.04 -32.47
N LEU A 411 34.04 -29.36 -32.43
CA LEU A 411 33.45 -30.07 -31.28
C LEU A 411 34.48 -30.87 -30.46
N GLY A 412 35.61 -31.25 -31.04
CA GLY A 412 36.58 -32.17 -30.41
C GLY A 412 37.20 -31.66 -29.10
N ASP A 413 37.46 -30.36 -28.99
CA ASP A 413 38.06 -29.74 -27.79
C ASP A 413 37.06 -29.03 -26.86
N LEU A 414 35.76 -29.19 -27.11
CA LEU A 414 34.71 -28.58 -26.28
C LEU A 414 34.66 -29.23 -24.88
N THR A 415 34.57 -28.41 -23.83
CA THR A 415 34.40 -28.86 -22.43
C THR A 415 33.06 -28.38 -21.86
N PHE A 416 32.56 -29.02 -20.79
CA PHE A 416 31.32 -28.61 -20.12
C PHE A 416 31.38 -27.17 -19.58
N ARG A 417 32.54 -26.72 -19.10
CA ARG A 417 32.84 -25.33 -18.73
C ARG A 417 32.55 -24.35 -19.87
N ASP A 418 32.94 -24.68 -21.10
CA ASP A 418 32.81 -23.77 -22.23
C ASP A 418 31.35 -23.63 -22.67
N ILE A 419 30.58 -24.72 -22.58
CA ILE A 419 29.12 -24.70 -22.72
C ILE A 419 28.48 -23.82 -21.63
N TRP A 420 28.88 -23.99 -20.36
CA TRP A 420 28.34 -23.20 -19.24
C TRP A 420 28.58 -21.70 -19.39
N ILE A 421 29.81 -21.30 -19.74
CA ILE A 421 30.16 -19.89 -20.00
C ILE A 421 29.38 -19.36 -21.20
N GLY A 422 29.22 -20.16 -22.27
CA GLY A 422 28.38 -19.82 -23.41
C GLY A 422 26.93 -19.56 -23.02
N ILE A 423 26.35 -20.40 -22.15
CA ILE A 423 24.98 -20.24 -21.63
C ILE A 423 24.85 -18.98 -20.78
N ILE A 424 25.79 -18.70 -19.86
CA ILE A 424 25.76 -17.47 -19.04
C ILE A 424 25.83 -16.22 -19.92
N VAL A 425 26.75 -16.17 -20.88
CA VAL A 425 26.89 -15.01 -21.77
C VAL A 425 25.66 -14.84 -22.65
N ALA A 426 25.13 -15.92 -23.24
CA ALA A 426 23.95 -15.86 -24.09
C ALA A 426 22.69 -15.45 -23.31
N THR A 427 22.44 -16.01 -22.13
CA THR A 427 21.28 -15.65 -21.30
C THR A 427 21.35 -14.21 -20.79
N LEU A 428 22.53 -13.73 -20.37
CA LEU A 428 22.70 -12.35 -19.94
C LEU A 428 22.50 -11.35 -21.09
N VAL A 429 23.10 -11.59 -22.25
CA VAL A 429 23.15 -10.63 -23.37
C VAL A 429 21.90 -10.68 -24.26
N LEU A 430 21.28 -11.86 -24.43
CA LEU A 430 20.15 -12.05 -25.36
C LEU A 430 18.78 -12.10 -24.65
N ALA A 431 18.74 -12.38 -23.35
CA ALA A 431 17.49 -12.41 -22.57
C ALA A 431 17.48 -11.36 -21.45
N HIS A 432 18.33 -11.49 -20.44
CA HIS A 432 18.21 -10.72 -19.19
C HIS A 432 18.36 -9.21 -19.36
N ALA A 433 19.46 -8.74 -19.94
CA ALA A 433 19.67 -7.31 -20.15
C ALA A 433 18.67 -6.69 -21.15
N PRO A 434 18.35 -7.31 -22.32
CA PRO A 434 17.29 -6.83 -23.20
C PRO A 434 15.91 -6.72 -22.54
N PHE A 435 15.54 -7.66 -21.66
CA PHE A 435 14.29 -7.66 -20.91
C PHE A 435 14.21 -6.49 -19.93
N CYS A 436 15.26 -6.30 -19.11
CA CYS A 436 15.37 -5.15 -18.19
C CYS A 436 15.32 -3.81 -18.96
N ILE A 437 16.01 -3.72 -20.10
CA ILE A 437 15.98 -2.53 -20.98
C ILE A 437 14.58 -2.27 -21.50
N TYR A 438 13.87 -3.29 -21.96
CA TYR A 438 12.50 -3.18 -22.47
C TYR A 438 11.55 -2.60 -21.40
N HIS A 439 11.60 -3.10 -20.16
CA HIS A 439 10.76 -2.58 -19.08
C HIS A 439 11.12 -1.16 -18.66
N VAL A 440 12.41 -0.81 -18.52
CA VAL A 440 12.82 0.58 -18.22
C VAL A 440 12.39 1.54 -19.34
N VAL A 441 12.54 1.14 -20.61
CA VAL A 441 12.08 1.94 -21.76
C VAL A 441 10.55 2.08 -21.76
N LYS A 442 9.80 1.03 -21.42
CA LYS A 442 8.33 1.06 -21.30
C LYS A 442 7.88 2.01 -20.19
N ALA A 443 8.45 1.88 -18.99
CA ALA A 443 8.14 2.74 -17.84
C ALA A 443 8.44 4.22 -18.13
N ARG A 444 9.63 4.53 -18.67
CA ARG A 444 10.02 5.90 -19.00
C ARG A 444 9.17 6.52 -20.11
N ARG A 445 8.76 5.74 -21.12
CA ARG A 445 7.81 6.19 -22.14
C ARG A 445 6.44 6.53 -21.56
N ALA A 446 5.91 5.69 -20.65
CA ALA A 446 4.65 5.97 -19.96
C ALA A 446 4.70 7.23 -19.08
N GLN A 447 5.88 7.60 -18.57
CA GLN A 447 6.13 8.82 -17.80
C GLN A 447 6.54 10.03 -18.67
N GLY A 448 6.53 9.92 -20.01
CA GLY A 448 6.98 10.98 -20.92
C GLY A 448 8.48 11.33 -20.83
N LEU A 449 9.30 10.51 -20.17
CA LEU A 449 10.69 10.81 -19.87
C LEU A 449 11.64 10.47 -21.03
N PRO A 450 12.71 11.27 -21.25
CA PRO A 450 13.70 10.98 -22.27
C PRO A 450 14.43 9.66 -21.97
N ILE A 451 14.57 8.83 -23.01
CA ILE A 451 15.18 7.50 -22.91
C ILE A 451 16.71 7.60 -22.84
N ALA A 452 17.35 8.26 -23.82
CA ALA A 452 18.80 8.22 -23.98
C ALA A 452 19.64 8.54 -22.72
N PRO A 453 19.27 9.50 -21.83
CA PRO A 453 20.02 9.76 -20.60
C PRO A 453 20.08 8.59 -19.62
N VAL A 454 19.11 7.65 -19.64
CA VAL A 454 19.03 6.56 -18.67
C VAL A 454 20.23 5.61 -18.77
N PHE A 455 20.81 5.44 -19.95
CA PHE A 455 21.98 4.58 -20.15
C PHE A 455 23.27 5.14 -19.51
N LEU A 456 23.28 6.43 -19.11
CA LEU A 456 24.39 6.98 -18.30
C LEU A 456 24.42 6.37 -16.89
N GLU A 457 23.29 5.85 -16.39
CA GLU A 457 23.19 5.22 -15.07
C GLU A 457 23.94 3.88 -15.00
N TRP A 458 24.31 3.31 -16.14
CA TRP A 458 25.21 2.16 -16.23
C TRP A 458 26.67 2.52 -15.93
N THR A 459 27.04 3.81 -15.88
CA THR A 459 28.41 4.28 -15.60
C THR A 459 29.06 3.59 -14.37
N PRO A 460 28.45 3.52 -13.18
CA PRO A 460 29.02 2.80 -12.04
C PRO A 460 29.33 1.31 -12.33
N MET A 461 28.44 0.59 -13.02
CA MET A 461 28.67 -0.82 -13.39
C MET A 461 29.73 -0.96 -14.50
N ALA A 462 29.77 -0.04 -15.47
CA ALA A 462 30.82 0.01 -16.48
C ALA A 462 32.19 0.27 -15.83
N VAL A 463 32.30 1.23 -14.92
CA VAL A 463 33.52 1.52 -14.16
C VAL A 463 33.95 0.33 -13.31
N TYR A 464 33.02 -0.33 -12.61
CA TYR A 464 33.27 -1.55 -11.84
C TYR A 464 33.85 -2.66 -12.74
N THR A 465 33.13 -3.03 -13.80
CA THR A 465 33.49 -4.14 -14.71
C THR A 465 34.80 -3.87 -15.45
N LEU A 466 34.97 -2.67 -16.03
CA LEU A 466 36.18 -2.30 -16.78
C LEU A 466 37.41 -2.20 -15.87
N SER A 467 37.26 -1.74 -14.63
CA SER A 467 38.38 -1.65 -13.68
C SER A 467 38.79 -3.02 -13.16
N ILE A 468 37.83 -3.92 -12.89
CA ILE A 468 38.11 -5.33 -12.58
C ILE A 468 38.90 -5.97 -13.73
N GLY A 469 38.44 -5.78 -14.98
CA GLY A 469 39.11 -6.32 -16.16
C GLY A 469 40.50 -5.74 -16.36
N ALA A 470 40.65 -4.41 -16.27
CA ALA A 470 41.93 -3.73 -16.39
C ALA A 470 42.93 -4.12 -15.29
N TRP A 471 42.46 -4.42 -14.07
CA TRP A 471 43.33 -4.92 -13.00
C TRP A 471 43.69 -6.40 -13.24
N LEU A 472 42.70 -7.31 -13.16
CA LEU A 472 42.96 -8.76 -13.13
C LEU A 472 43.47 -9.34 -14.46
N TYR A 473 43.18 -8.72 -15.60
CA TYR A 473 43.69 -9.17 -16.91
C TYR A 473 44.90 -8.38 -17.41
N SER A 474 45.43 -7.43 -16.63
CA SER A 474 46.72 -6.81 -16.96
C SER A 474 47.84 -7.87 -17.00
N PRO A 475 48.73 -7.86 -18.01
CA PRO A 475 49.92 -8.71 -18.02
C PRO A 475 50.95 -8.32 -16.93
N HIS A 476 50.68 -7.25 -16.18
CA HIS A 476 51.52 -6.73 -15.11
C HIS A 476 50.91 -6.92 -13.71
N SER A 477 49.67 -7.41 -13.59
CA SER A 477 49.05 -7.73 -12.29
C SER A 477 49.45 -9.14 -11.84
N THR A 478 49.79 -9.24 -10.56
CA THR A 478 50.22 -10.47 -9.89
C THR A 478 49.05 -11.22 -9.25
N LEU A 479 47.89 -10.57 -9.06
CA LEU A 479 46.78 -11.10 -8.25
C LEU A 479 46.26 -12.47 -8.70
N ARG A 480 46.22 -12.75 -10.01
CA ARG A 480 45.82 -14.09 -10.50
C ARG A 480 46.96 -15.10 -10.44
N ALA A 481 48.20 -14.66 -10.61
CA ALA A 481 49.38 -15.54 -10.61
C ALA A 481 49.73 -16.04 -9.19
N GLU A 482 49.51 -15.20 -8.18
CA GLU A 482 49.77 -15.52 -6.76
C GLU A 482 48.52 -15.99 -5.98
N ASN A 483 47.42 -16.30 -6.68
CA ASN A 483 46.17 -16.83 -6.09
C ASN A 483 45.43 -15.89 -5.11
N HIS A 484 45.41 -14.57 -5.37
CA HIS A 484 44.72 -13.59 -4.53
C HIS A 484 43.23 -13.38 -4.89
N LEU A 485 42.64 -14.24 -5.75
CA LEU A 485 41.27 -14.09 -6.26
C LEU A 485 40.20 -14.17 -5.16
N VAL A 486 40.38 -15.02 -4.15
CA VAL A 486 39.43 -15.14 -3.02
C VAL A 486 39.30 -13.81 -2.27
N LEU A 487 40.43 -13.17 -1.94
CA LEU A 487 40.46 -11.85 -1.30
C LEU A 487 39.88 -10.76 -2.21
N PHE A 488 40.09 -10.87 -3.53
CA PHE A 488 39.51 -9.96 -4.51
C PHE A 488 37.98 -10.06 -4.54
N CYS A 489 37.41 -11.27 -4.65
CA CYS A 489 35.95 -11.48 -4.60
C CYS A 489 35.35 -11.06 -3.26
N LEU A 490 36.00 -11.37 -2.13
CA LEU A 490 35.61 -10.88 -0.81
C LEU A 490 35.58 -9.34 -0.74
N THR A 491 36.55 -8.65 -1.36
CA THR A 491 36.56 -7.19 -1.47
C THR A 491 35.43 -6.69 -2.37
N MET A 492 35.26 -7.31 -3.54
CA MET A 492 34.22 -6.94 -4.50
C MET A 492 32.80 -7.11 -3.95
N SER A 493 32.57 -8.09 -3.07
CA SER A 493 31.28 -8.29 -2.39
C SER A 493 30.79 -7.00 -1.73
N PHE A 494 31.62 -6.35 -0.90
CA PHE A 494 31.29 -5.10 -0.23
C PHE A 494 31.15 -3.92 -1.20
N VAL A 495 31.97 -3.88 -2.25
CA VAL A 495 31.99 -2.80 -3.25
C VAL A 495 30.72 -2.81 -4.10
N PHE A 496 30.34 -3.97 -4.62
CA PHE A 496 29.12 -4.18 -5.38
C PHE A 496 27.88 -4.09 -4.47
N GLY A 497 27.91 -4.75 -3.31
CA GLY A 497 26.88 -4.62 -2.28
C GLY A 497 26.60 -3.18 -1.90
N ARG A 498 27.63 -2.34 -1.73
CA ARG A 498 27.48 -0.91 -1.47
C ARG A 498 26.85 -0.15 -2.64
N MET A 499 27.18 -0.52 -3.87
CA MET A 499 26.64 0.10 -5.09
C MET A 499 25.14 -0.18 -5.23
N THR A 500 24.75 -1.46 -5.14
CA THR A 500 23.35 -1.90 -5.30
C THR A 500 22.47 -1.46 -4.13
N THR A 501 22.96 -1.51 -2.89
CA THR A 501 22.21 -0.99 -1.71
C THR A 501 21.99 0.52 -1.73
N LYS A 502 22.85 1.33 -2.39
CA LYS A 502 22.51 2.74 -2.67
C LYS A 502 21.33 2.85 -3.62
N MET A 503 21.28 1.99 -4.65
CA MET A 503 20.25 2.00 -5.69
C MET A 503 18.89 1.60 -5.14
N ILE A 504 18.84 0.55 -4.31
CA ILE A 504 17.65 0.12 -3.56
C ILE A 504 17.18 1.22 -2.60
N LEU A 505 18.08 1.81 -1.79
CA LEU A 505 17.70 2.92 -0.90
C LEU A 505 17.15 4.12 -1.68
N ALA A 506 17.76 4.48 -2.82
CA ALA A 506 17.30 5.58 -3.65
C ALA A 506 15.89 5.32 -4.24
N HIS A 507 15.62 4.09 -4.70
CA HIS A 507 14.29 3.64 -5.11
C HIS A 507 13.26 3.78 -3.96
N LEU A 508 13.54 3.17 -2.80
CA LEU A 508 12.65 3.16 -1.63
C LEU A 508 12.35 4.56 -1.06
N THR A 509 13.29 5.49 -1.20
CA THR A 509 13.19 6.87 -0.69
C THR A 509 12.97 7.92 -1.79
N ARG A 510 12.67 7.49 -3.03
CA ARG A 510 12.43 8.33 -4.22
C ARG A 510 13.53 9.38 -4.49
N GLN A 511 14.78 9.04 -4.19
CA GLN A 511 15.95 9.88 -4.45
C GLN A 511 16.50 9.69 -5.88
N PRO A 512 17.21 10.69 -6.45
CA PRO A 512 17.89 10.56 -7.74
C PRO A 512 18.94 9.44 -7.79
N PHE A 513 19.22 8.96 -9.01
CA PHE A 513 20.06 7.79 -9.24
C PHE A 513 21.49 7.95 -8.67
N PRO A 514 22.00 6.97 -7.90
CA PRO A 514 23.28 7.08 -7.20
C PRO A 514 24.48 6.70 -8.07
N TYR A 515 24.82 7.53 -9.07
CA TYR A 515 25.91 7.34 -10.05
C TYR A 515 27.30 6.97 -9.49
N TRP A 516 27.59 7.19 -8.20
CA TRP A 516 28.90 6.89 -7.61
C TRP A 516 28.83 6.37 -6.18
N THR A 517 29.82 5.56 -5.81
CA THR A 517 30.15 5.17 -4.43
C THR A 517 31.65 5.35 -4.20
N VAL A 518 32.04 5.82 -3.01
CA VAL A 518 33.46 6.05 -2.66
C VAL A 518 34.32 4.80 -2.78
N MET A 519 33.71 3.62 -2.68
CA MET A 519 34.37 2.32 -2.84
C MET A 519 34.85 2.02 -4.26
N LEU A 520 34.41 2.74 -5.30
CA LEU A 520 34.96 2.57 -6.66
C LEU A 520 36.36 3.18 -6.81
N TRP A 521 36.73 4.15 -5.96
CA TRP A 521 38.03 4.84 -6.09
C TRP A 521 39.25 3.90 -5.94
N PRO A 522 39.32 2.98 -4.96
CA PRO A 522 40.45 2.05 -4.88
C PRO A 522 40.41 0.94 -5.95
N LEU A 523 39.24 0.62 -6.54
CA LEU A 523 39.17 -0.30 -7.68
C LEU A 523 39.77 0.34 -8.94
N VAL A 524 39.41 1.59 -9.24
CA VAL A 524 40.06 2.39 -10.29
C VAL A 524 41.55 2.61 -9.98
N GLY A 525 41.89 2.82 -8.71
CA GLY A 525 43.27 2.96 -8.24
C GLY A 525 44.11 1.70 -8.48
N GLY A 526 43.61 0.52 -8.11
CA GLY A 526 44.28 -0.76 -8.37
C GLY A 526 44.43 -1.05 -9.86
N ALA A 527 43.40 -0.77 -10.66
CA ALA A 527 43.46 -0.88 -12.12
C ALA A 527 44.54 0.05 -12.73
N ALA A 528 44.70 1.28 -12.21
CA ALA A 528 45.75 2.19 -12.63
C ALA A 528 47.15 1.74 -12.16
N LEU A 529 47.27 1.26 -10.91
CA LEU A 529 48.51 0.76 -10.32
C LEU A 529 49.06 -0.46 -11.09
N ALA A 530 48.21 -1.42 -11.44
CA ALA A 530 48.58 -2.58 -12.24
C ALA A 530 49.13 -2.17 -13.63
N ASN A 531 48.61 -1.09 -14.23
CA ASN A 531 48.93 -0.69 -15.59
C ASN A 531 49.94 0.47 -15.70
N LEU A 532 50.65 0.83 -14.62
CA LEU A 532 51.75 1.80 -14.65
C LEU A 532 52.81 1.53 -15.75
N PRO A 533 53.18 0.27 -16.10
CA PRO A 533 54.07 0.00 -17.22
C PRO A 533 53.58 0.48 -18.59
N LEU A 534 52.26 0.55 -18.81
CA LEU A 534 51.69 1.10 -20.05
C LEU A 534 51.90 2.62 -20.16
N LEU A 535 52.24 3.28 -19.06
CA LEU A 535 52.58 4.70 -18.97
C LEU A 535 54.11 4.93 -18.88
N GLY A 536 54.92 3.88 -19.07
CA GLY A 536 56.39 3.95 -18.99
C GLY A 536 56.95 4.00 -17.56
N LEU A 537 56.13 3.71 -16.55
CA LEU A 537 56.53 3.67 -15.13
C LEU A 537 56.84 2.23 -14.69
N PRO A 538 57.66 2.01 -13.64
CA PRO A 538 57.98 0.67 -13.17
C PRO A 538 56.73 -0.08 -12.69
N ALA A 539 56.72 -1.40 -12.88
CA ALA A 539 55.67 -2.28 -12.37
C ALA A 539 55.64 -2.29 -10.83
N VAL A 540 54.44 -2.42 -10.26
CA VAL A 540 54.25 -2.54 -8.81
C VAL A 540 54.76 -3.90 -8.34
N ALA A 541 55.50 -3.93 -7.23
CA ALA A 541 55.98 -5.18 -6.65
C ALA A 541 54.80 -6.03 -6.10
N PRO A 542 54.82 -7.38 -6.23
CA PRO A 542 53.67 -8.22 -5.88
C PRO A 542 53.15 -7.99 -4.45
N GLY A 543 54.06 -7.94 -3.47
CA GLY A 543 53.71 -7.66 -2.07
C GLY A 543 53.09 -6.28 -1.83
N VAL A 544 53.32 -5.29 -2.71
CA VAL A 544 52.66 -3.97 -2.64
C VAL A 544 51.26 -4.03 -3.26
N GLU A 545 51.07 -4.77 -4.35
CA GLU A 545 49.75 -4.99 -4.96
C GLU A 545 48.83 -5.80 -4.02
N HIS A 546 49.35 -6.86 -3.40
CA HIS A 546 48.64 -7.66 -2.41
C HIS A 546 48.36 -6.86 -1.12
N ALA A 547 49.31 -6.04 -0.63
CA ALA A 547 49.05 -5.14 0.50
C ALA A 547 48.00 -4.06 0.19
N TYR A 548 47.99 -3.55 -1.05
CA TYR A 548 46.95 -2.62 -1.52
C TYR A 548 45.57 -3.30 -1.53
N LEU A 549 45.48 -4.56 -1.97
CA LEU A 549 44.24 -5.32 -1.94
C LEU A 549 43.74 -5.58 -0.50
N TRP A 550 44.63 -5.90 0.45
CA TRP A 550 44.25 -6.00 1.88
C TRP A 550 43.78 -4.67 2.47
N ALA A 551 44.47 -3.56 2.16
CA ALA A 551 44.06 -2.23 2.60
C ALA A 551 42.68 -1.86 2.02
N TYR A 552 42.41 -2.24 0.76
CA TYR A 552 41.12 -2.05 0.12
C TYR A 552 40.03 -2.93 0.74
N PHE A 553 40.30 -4.22 1.02
CA PHE A 553 39.38 -5.11 1.73
C PHE A 553 38.92 -4.51 3.07
N VAL A 554 39.87 -4.06 3.90
CA VAL A 554 39.56 -3.45 5.20
C VAL A 554 38.78 -2.14 5.04
N PHE A 555 39.15 -1.30 4.07
CA PHE A 555 38.40 -0.07 3.76
C PHE A 555 36.96 -0.36 3.31
N ALA A 556 36.76 -1.29 2.39
CA ALA A 556 35.45 -1.65 1.86
C ALA A 556 34.56 -2.24 2.95
N ALA A 557 35.07 -3.17 3.78
CA ALA A 557 34.34 -3.74 4.90
C ALA A 557 33.93 -2.66 5.93
N VAL A 558 34.87 -1.81 6.37
CA VAL A 558 34.59 -0.75 7.35
C VAL A 558 33.55 0.25 6.84
N VAL A 559 33.65 0.70 5.59
CA VAL A 559 32.69 1.65 5.01
C VAL A 559 31.34 0.98 4.70
N TYR A 560 31.30 -0.31 4.37
CA TYR A 560 30.05 -1.06 4.20
C TYR A 560 29.30 -1.19 5.52
N PHE A 561 29.92 -1.80 6.54
CA PHE A 561 29.26 -2.07 7.82
C PHE A 561 28.87 -0.79 8.56
N ARG A 562 29.70 0.27 8.50
CA ARG A 562 29.35 1.57 9.09
C ARG A 562 28.11 2.18 8.42
N TRP A 563 28.00 2.10 7.09
CA TRP A 563 26.82 2.62 6.40
C TRP A 563 25.58 1.76 6.64
N ALA A 564 25.71 0.43 6.58
CA ALA A 564 24.61 -0.50 6.82
C ALA A 564 24.04 -0.32 8.24
N PHE A 565 24.90 -0.14 9.25
CA PHE A 565 24.50 0.20 10.61
C PHE A 565 23.71 1.51 10.68
N LEU A 566 24.22 2.59 10.08
CA LEU A 566 23.56 3.90 10.09
C LEU A 566 22.17 3.85 9.44
N VAL A 567 22.07 3.35 8.22
CA VAL A 567 20.79 3.33 7.49
C VAL A 567 19.78 2.37 8.10
N THR A 568 20.20 1.17 8.51
CA THR A 568 19.31 0.22 9.21
C THR A 568 18.76 0.84 10.49
N SER A 569 19.62 1.53 11.27
CA SER A 569 19.21 2.18 12.52
C SER A 569 18.23 3.33 12.27
N SER A 570 18.52 4.23 11.32
CA SER A 570 17.62 5.35 10.99
C SER A 570 16.25 4.89 10.47
N ILE A 571 16.19 3.82 9.68
CA ILE A 571 14.92 3.25 9.21
C ILE A 571 14.16 2.56 10.35
N CYS A 572 14.85 1.81 11.23
CA CYS A 572 14.25 1.21 12.42
C CYS A 572 13.63 2.26 13.36
N GLU A 573 14.38 3.33 13.64
CA GLU A 573 13.96 4.45 14.49
C GLU A 573 12.75 5.19 13.87
N PHE A 574 12.78 5.45 12.55
CA PHE A 574 11.69 6.16 11.86
C PHE A 574 10.39 5.35 11.72
N LEU A 575 10.49 4.03 11.57
CA LEU A 575 9.33 3.13 11.45
C LEU A 575 8.88 2.56 12.80
N GLY A 576 9.66 2.72 13.88
CA GLY A 576 9.37 2.16 15.20
C GLY A 576 9.50 0.63 15.28
N ILE A 577 10.40 0.05 14.47
CA ILE A 577 10.58 -1.41 14.34
C ILE A 577 11.97 -1.87 14.79
N ASN A 578 12.09 -3.12 15.20
CA ASN A 578 13.38 -3.79 15.43
C ASN A 578 13.81 -4.52 14.14
N ALA A 579 15.04 -4.34 13.69
CA ALA A 579 15.54 -4.97 12.46
C ALA A 579 15.47 -6.52 12.45
N LEU A 580 15.75 -7.17 13.58
CA LEU A 580 16.02 -8.62 13.64
C LEU A 580 15.06 -9.42 14.55
N THR A 581 14.12 -8.76 15.22
CA THR A 581 13.13 -9.40 16.13
C THR A 581 11.80 -8.67 16.05
N ILE A 582 10.70 -9.37 16.29
CA ILE A 582 9.36 -8.78 16.35
C ILE A 582 8.98 -8.65 17.85
N PRO A 583 8.75 -7.44 18.39
CA PRO A 583 8.40 -7.27 19.80
C PRO A 583 7.11 -8.01 20.17
N HIS A 584 7.07 -8.69 21.32
CA HIS A 584 5.91 -9.47 21.79
C HIS A 584 4.60 -8.64 21.83
N GLY A 585 4.68 -7.34 22.12
CA GLY A 585 3.51 -6.46 22.06
C GLY A 585 2.90 -6.38 20.65
N LYS A 586 3.74 -6.33 19.61
CA LYS A 586 3.32 -6.28 18.20
C LYS A 586 2.87 -7.65 17.68
N GLN A 587 3.46 -8.74 18.16
CA GLN A 587 2.97 -10.11 17.88
C GLN A 587 1.50 -10.24 18.34
N LEU A 588 1.20 -9.85 19.58
CA LEU A 588 -0.14 -9.90 20.16
C LEU A 588 -1.13 -8.91 19.50
N GLU A 589 -0.64 -7.76 19.03
CA GLU A 589 -1.43 -6.81 18.24
C GLU A 589 -1.81 -7.39 16.87
N ASN A 590 -0.85 -7.98 16.16
CA ASN A 590 -1.06 -8.55 14.83
C ASN A 590 -1.89 -9.85 14.89
N GLU A 591 -1.74 -10.66 15.94
CA GLU A 591 -2.64 -11.78 16.25
C GLU A 591 -4.07 -11.29 16.45
N ARG A 592 -4.29 -10.29 17.31
CA ARG A 592 -5.62 -9.68 17.51
C ARG A 592 -6.19 -9.09 16.23
N ALA A 593 -5.37 -8.47 15.37
CA ALA A 593 -5.81 -7.96 14.08
C ALA A 593 -6.26 -9.07 13.13
N ARG A 594 -5.55 -10.21 13.10
CA ARG A 594 -5.94 -11.40 12.32
C ARG A 594 -7.23 -12.03 12.85
N GLU A 595 -7.37 -12.20 14.16
CA GLU A 595 -8.60 -12.74 14.76
C GLU A 595 -9.78 -11.76 14.62
N ALA A 596 -9.54 -10.45 14.68
CA ALA A 596 -10.55 -9.43 14.38
C ALA A 596 -10.95 -9.41 12.90
N ALA A 597 -10.04 -9.69 11.96
CA ALA A 597 -10.36 -9.86 10.55
C ALA A 597 -11.15 -11.17 10.29
N LYS A 598 -10.77 -12.29 10.93
CA LYS A 598 -11.55 -13.54 10.91
C LYS A 598 -12.95 -13.34 11.50
N ALA A 599 -13.12 -12.58 12.58
CA ALA A 599 -14.44 -12.20 13.11
C ALA A 599 -15.19 -11.20 12.20
N GLY A 600 -14.47 -10.26 11.57
CA GLY A 600 -14.98 -9.26 10.64
C GLY A 600 -15.64 -9.84 9.40
N LEU A 601 -15.06 -10.93 8.85
CA LEU A 601 -15.52 -11.58 7.62
C LEU A 601 -16.20 -12.94 7.85
N GLY A 602 -16.09 -13.51 9.05
CA GLY A 602 -16.79 -14.74 9.47
C GLY A 602 -18.15 -14.49 10.13
N GLY A 603 -18.55 -13.23 10.32
CA GLY A 603 -19.65 -12.79 11.18
C GLY A 603 -21.09 -13.05 10.69
N GLY A 604 -21.44 -14.27 10.30
CA GLY A 604 -22.84 -14.74 10.24
C GLY A 604 -23.38 -15.25 8.89
N GLY A 605 -22.63 -15.12 7.79
CA GLY A 605 -23.11 -15.48 6.45
C GLY A 605 -23.37 -16.97 6.18
N GLY A 606 -22.88 -17.88 7.03
CA GLY A 606 -22.86 -19.32 6.76
C GLY A 606 -24.24 -19.98 6.54
N ALA A 607 -25.31 -19.36 7.05
CA ALA A 607 -26.68 -19.82 6.90
C ALA A 607 -27.44 -19.22 5.71
N ASP A 608 -27.03 -18.05 5.17
CA ASP A 608 -27.74 -17.38 4.07
C ASP A 608 -27.85 -18.26 2.83
N PHE A 609 -26.75 -18.96 2.56
CA PHE A 609 -26.50 -19.81 1.39
C PHE A 609 -26.82 -21.29 1.64
N ASP A 610 -27.54 -21.63 2.70
CA ASP A 610 -28.07 -22.99 2.85
C ASP A 610 -29.20 -23.20 1.83
N ALA A 611 -29.04 -24.15 0.91
CA ALA A 611 -29.96 -24.40 -0.18
C ALA A 611 -31.32 -25.00 0.26
N THR A 612 -31.46 -25.40 1.53
CA THR A 612 -32.67 -26.05 2.07
C THR A 612 -33.45 -25.20 3.07
N VAL A 613 -32.74 -24.41 3.89
CA VAL A 613 -33.34 -23.59 4.96
C VAL A 613 -32.78 -22.16 5.04
N GLY A 614 -31.88 -21.78 4.13
CA GLY A 614 -31.19 -20.50 4.19
C GLY A 614 -32.10 -19.33 3.89
N PRO A 615 -32.11 -18.25 4.71
CA PRO A 615 -33.06 -17.15 4.60
C PRO A 615 -32.84 -16.23 3.40
N VAL A 616 -31.87 -16.53 2.54
CA VAL A 616 -31.52 -15.74 1.34
C VAL A 616 -31.60 -16.61 0.08
N LEU A 617 -30.92 -17.76 0.05
CA LEU A 617 -30.85 -18.62 -1.13
C LEU A 617 -32.08 -19.52 -1.32
N ALA A 618 -32.51 -20.25 -0.28
CA ALA A 618 -33.55 -21.27 -0.43
C ALA A 618 -34.89 -20.77 -1.03
N PRO A 619 -35.38 -19.55 -0.74
CA PRO A 619 -36.59 -19.01 -1.36
C PRO A 619 -36.48 -18.70 -2.87
N LEU A 620 -35.26 -18.65 -3.42
CA LEU A 620 -35.00 -18.46 -4.86
C LEU A 620 -34.90 -19.78 -5.63
N LEU A 621 -34.71 -20.91 -4.94
CA LEU A 621 -34.56 -22.25 -5.53
C LEU A 621 -35.92 -22.86 -5.92
N ILE A 622 -36.65 -22.10 -6.73
CA ILE A 622 -37.95 -22.43 -7.34
C ILE A 622 -37.92 -22.01 -8.82
N PRO A 623 -38.69 -22.68 -9.70
CA PRO A 623 -38.90 -22.20 -11.07
C PRO A 623 -39.57 -20.82 -11.05
N ARG A 624 -38.99 -19.85 -11.74
CA ARG A 624 -39.29 -18.42 -11.59
C ARG A 624 -39.28 -17.64 -12.91
N VAL A 625 -39.69 -18.32 -13.98
CA VAL A 625 -39.98 -17.78 -15.33
C VAL A 625 -40.83 -16.50 -15.26
N PRO A 626 -40.58 -15.47 -16.09
CA PRO A 626 -41.29 -14.18 -16.01
C PRO A 626 -42.82 -14.31 -16.13
N GLY A 627 -43.54 -13.49 -15.37
CA GLY A 627 -45.01 -13.51 -15.30
C GLY A 627 -45.63 -14.70 -14.56
N THR A 628 -44.85 -15.66 -14.06
CA THR A 628 -45.38 -16.80 -13.27
C THR A 628 -45.52 -16.47 -11.77
N PRO A 629 -46.29 -17.28 -11.00
CA PRO A 629 -46.30 -17.19 -9.53
C PRO A 629 -44.92 -17.39 -8.88
N GLY A 630 -43.96 -18.03 -9.58
CA GLY A 630 -42.58 -18.20 -9.14
C GLY A 630 -41.77 -16.91 -9.24
N SER A 631 -41.78 -16.26 -10.41
CA SER A 631 -41.19 -14.91 -10.60
C SER A 631 -41.79 -13.93 -9.58
N ALA A 632 -43.12 -13.90 -9.45
CA ALA A 632 -43.82 -13.09 -8.46
C ALA A 632 -43.53 -13.48 -6.99
N THR A 633 -42.86 -14.61 -6.72
CA THR A 633 -42.40 -15.01 -5.38
C THR A 633 -40.95 -14.57 -5.14
N ALA A 634 -40.07 -14.72 -6.13
CA ALA A 634 -38.71 -14.16 -6.10
C ALA A 634 -38.74 -12.62 -5.94
N GLN A 635 -39.56 -11.92 -6.74
CA GLN A 635 -39.81 -10.48 -6.65
C GLN A 635 -40.16 -10.03 -5.22
N ARG A 636 -41.09 -10.75 -4.57
CA ARG A 636 -41.51 -10.47 -3.19
C ARG A 636 -40.40 -10.77 -2.19
N HIS A 637 -39.63 -11.84 -2.36
CA HIS A 637 -38.50 -12.20 -1.50
C HIS A 637 -37.43 -11.10 -1.48
N PHE A 638 -37.04 -10.57 -2.64
CA PHE A 638 -36.08 -9.45 -2.71
C PHE A 638 -36.62 -8.19 -2.01
N ALA A 639 -37.83 -7.75 -2.37
CA ALA A 639 -38.42 -6.54 -1.79
C ALA A 639 -38.60 -6.67 -0.26
N ASP A 640 -39.15 -7.80 0.21
CA ASP A 640 -39.31 -8.11 1.63
C ASP A 640 -37.96 -8.13 2.36
N PHE A 641 -36.92 -8.73 1.78
CA PHE A 641 -35.60 -8.80 2.40
C PHE A 641 -35.02 -7.40 2.60
N PHE A 642 -35.00 -6.55 1.57
CA PHE A 642 -34.47 -5.20 1.69
C PHE A 642 -35.34 -4.33 2.62
N VAL A 643 -36.67 -4.37 2.54
CA VAL A 643 -37.55 -3.62 3.48
C VAL A 643 -37.35 -4.05 4.94
N ARG A 644 -37.17 -5.35 5.21
CA ARG A 644 -37.06 -5.86 6.60
C ARG A 644 -35.67 -5.72 7.21
N ASN A 645 -34.61 -5.84 6.41
CA ASN A 645 -33.23 -5.92 6.90
C ASN A 645 -32.40 -4.66 6.59
N LEU A 646 -32.77 -3.89 5.57
CA LEU A 646 -31.97 -2.83 4.97
C LEU A 646 -32.83 -1.58 4.61
N PRO A 647 -33.55 -0.99 5.60
CA PRO A 647 -34.55 0.05 5.34
C PRO A 647 -33.99 1.36 4.75
N GLU A 648 -32.69 1.59 4.85
CA GLU A 648 -31.99 2.74 4.27
C GLU A 648 -31.66 2.55 2.76
N TRP A 649 -32.02 1.40 2.17
CA TRP A 649 -31.88 1.14 0.73
C TRP A 649 -33.17 1.53 0.01
N THR A 650 -33.07 2.50 -0.90
CA THR A 650 -34.20 2.90 -1.76
C THR A 650 -34.52 1.80 -2.78
N GLN A 651 -35.80 1.63 -3.11
CA GLN A 651 -36.28 0.64 -4.09
C GLN A 651 -37.01 1.32 -5.25
N GLU A 652 -36.64 1.00 -6.49
CA GLU A 652 -37.31 1.42 -7.73
C GLU A 652 -37.64 0.19 -8.57
N TRP A 653 -38.93 -0.04 -8.84
CA TRP A 653 -39.39 -1.08 -9.77
C TRP A 653 -39.48 -0.52 -11.19
N HIS A 654 -38.79 -1.15 -12.13
CA HIS A 654 -38.90 -0.85 -13.56
C HIS A 654 -39.68 -1.96 -14.26
N ASN A 655 -40.94 -1.66 -14.60
CA ASN A 655 -41.85 -2.60 -15.25
C ASN A 655 -41.95 -2.33 -16.75
N SER A 656 -41.83 -3.38 -17.56
CA SER A 656 -42.06 -3.37 -19.01
C SER A 656 -42.96 -4.55 -19.42
N THR A 657 -43.35 -4.60 -20.70
CA THR A 657 -44.07 -5.74 -21.27
C THR A 657 -43.55 -6.04 -22.67
N SER A 658 -43.41 -7.31 -23.02
CA SER A 658 -43.07 -7.73 -24.38
C SER A 658 -43.76 -9.03 -24.79
N THR A 659 -43.93 -9.25 -26.09
CA THR A 659 -44.28 -10.55 -26.66
C THR A 659 -43.04 -11.44 -26.74
N THR A 660 -43.23 -12.75 -26.52
CA THR A 660 -42.17 -13.77 -26.66
C THR A 660 -42.56 -14.77 -27.77
N PRO A 661 -41.62 -15.49 -28.42
CA PRO A 661 -41.95 -16.47 -29.45
C PRO A 661 -42.91 -17.56 -28.94
N ALA A 662 -42.67 -18.07 -27.72
CA ALA A 662 -43.47 -19.11 -27.10
C ALA A 662 -44.91 -18.69 -26.73
N THR A 663 -45.14 -17.39 -26.48
CA THR A 663 -46.45 -16.86 -26.04
C THR A 663 -47.18 -16.07 -27.13
N GLY A 664 -46.54 -15.86 -28.28
CA GLY A 664 -47.13 -15.22 -29.46
C GLY A 664 -47.61 -13.80 -29.17
N ALA A 665 -48.91 -13.56 -29.34
CA ALA A 665 -49.51 -12.23 -29.13
C ALA A 665 -49.75 -11.87 -27.65
N GLN A 666 -49.50 -12.79 -26.71
CA GLN A 666 -49.61 -12.49 -25.27
C GLN A 666 -48.42 -11.66 -24.80
N GLN A 667 -48.72 -10.46 -24.31
CA GLN A 667 -47.77 -9.61 -23.58
C GLN A 667 -47.40 -10.26 -22.25
N ILE A 668 -46.12 -10.49 -22.03
CA ILE A 668 -45.52 -10.97 -20.78
C ILE A 668 -44.98 -9.75 -20.01
N PRO A 669 -45.29 -9.60 -18.71
CA PRO A 669 -44.70 -8.56 -17.88
C PRO A 669 -43.30 -8.94 -17.45
N PHE A 670 -42.39 -7.97 -17.50
CA PHE A 670 -41.02 -8.06 -16.97
C PHE A 670 -40.83 -6.93 -15.96
N ALA A 671 -40.28 -7.23 -14.79
CA ALA A 671 -40.16 -6.30 -13.66
C ALA A 671 -38.77 -6.38 -13.05
N ASN A 672 -37.90 -5.42 -13.41
CA ASN A 672 -36.58 -5.27 -12.81
C ASN A 672 -36.70 -4.57 -11.46
N LEU A 673 -35.95 -5.03 -10.45
CA LEU A 673 -35.83 -4.35 -9.15
C LEU A 673 -34.47 -3.67 -9.05
N VAL A 674 -34.49 -2.34 -8.91
CA VAL A 674 -33.29 -1.52 -8.70
C VAL A 674 -33.26 -1.02 -7.26
N LEU A 675 -32.13 -1.19 -6.60
CA LEU A 675 -31.91 -0.89 -5.19
C LEU A 675 -30.69 0.04 -5.07
N ARG A 676 -30.81 1.15 -4.33
CA ARG A 676 -29.69 2.11 -4.18
C ARG A 676 -29.46 2.52 -2.73
N ARG A 677 -28.19 2.55 -2.35
CA ARG A 677 -27.68 3.02 -1.07
C ARG A 677 -26.65 4.12 -1.31
N ASP A 678 -27.11 5.34 -1.12
CA ASP A 678 -26.40 6.58 -1.48
C ASP A 678 -26.09 7.41 -0.22
N PRO A 679 -25.17 8.40 -0.29
CA PRO A 679 -24.93 9.34 0.80
C PRO A 679 -26.21 10.12 1.16
N PRO A 680 -26.63 10.21 2.45
CA PRO A 680 -27.95 10.75 2.81
C PRO A 680 -28.24 12.23 2.46
N TRP A 681 -27.23 12.99 2.05
CA TRP A 681 -27.34 14.41 1.67
C TRP A 681 -27.25 14.63 0.14
N ALA A 682 -26.77 13.64 -0.61
CA ALA A 682 -26.46 13.79 -2.03
C ALA A 682 -27.75 13.79 -2.87
N ALA A 683 -27.79 14.63 -3.91
CA ALA A 683 -29.00 14.81 -4.72
C ALA A 683 -29.13 13.79 -5.87
N ALA A 684 -30.34 13.67 -6.38
CA ALA A 684 -30.70 12.71 -7.43
C ALA A 684 -30.06 13.10 -8.77
N GLY A 685 -28.89 12.53 -9.04
CA GLY A 685 -28.10 12.77 -10.25
C GLY A 685 -26.62 13.07 -9.97
N ASP A 686 -26.23 13.25 -8.71
CA ASP A 686 -24.87 13.61 -8.33
C ASP A 686 -24.03 12.43 -7.82
N VAL A 687 -24.68 11.32 -7.46
CA VAL A 687 -24.02 10.13 -6.88
C VAL A 687 -23.50 9.17 -7.93
N ALA A 688 -22.20 8.88 -7.87
CA ALA A 688 -21.50 7.85 -8.64
C ALA A 688 -21.73 6.46 -8.02
N ARG A 689 -22.12 5.43 -8.78
CA ARG A 689 -22.53 4.14 -8.21
C ARG A 689 -21.78 2.93 -8.77
N LEU A 690 -21.15 2.17 -7.87
CA LEU A 690 -20.81 0.77 -8.13
C LEU A 690 -22.11 -0.02 -8.25
N THR A 691 -22.35 -0.64 -9.41
CA THR A 691 -23.61 -1.31 -9.73
C THR A 691 -23.38 -2.80 -9.81
N LEU A 692 -23.92 -3.56 -8.86
CA LEU A 692 -23.86 -5.02 -8.83
C LEU A 692 -25.14 -5.60 -9.42
N VAL A 693 -25.05 -6.59 -10.29
CA VAL A 693 -26.18 -7.07 -11.11
C VAL A 693 -26.21 -8.60 -11.19
N ALA A 694 -27.41 -9.16 -11.21
CA ALA A 694 -27.71 -10.52 -11.63
C ALA A 694 -29.14 -10.56 -12.20
N HIS A 695 -29.43 -11.47 -13.12
CA HIS A 695 -30.82 -11.79 -13.46
C HIS A 695 -31.44 -12.68 -12.37
N TYR A 696 -32.76 -12.61 -12.20
CA TYR A 696 -33.48 -13.41 -11.20
C TYR A 696 -34.56 -14.32 -11.78
N ASP A 697 -34.82 -14.30 -13.07
CA ASP A 697 -35.70 -15.28 -13.70
C ASP A 697 -35.01 -16.65 -13.83
N SER A 698 -35.59 -17.53 -14.65
CA SER A 698 -35.08 -18.88 -14.91
C SER A 698 -35.65 -19.36 -16.24
N LEU A 699 -34.87 -20.10 -17.03
CA LEU A 699 -35.27 -20.68 -18.32
C LEU A 699 -36.71 -21.22 -18.36
N TYR A 700 -37.45 -20.88 -19.43
CA TYR A 700 -38.83 -21.37 -19.62
C TYR A 700 -38.93 -22.88 -19.89
N ARG A 701 -37.90 -23.49 -20.49
CA ARG A 701 -37.86 -24.93 -20.83
C ARG A 701 -36.45 -25.50 -20.61
N PRO A 702 -36.28 -26.61 -19.85
CA PRO A 702 -37.31 -27.56 -19.43
C PRO A 702 -38.27 -27.06 -18.36
N GLU A 703 -39.52 -27.54 -18.41
CA GLU A 703 -40.56 -27.15 -17.43
C GLU A 703 -40.15 -27.63 -16.03
N GLY A 704 -40.09 -26.69 -15.08
CA GLY A 704 -39.62 -26.95 -13.72
C GLY A 704 -38.10 -26.78 -13.53
N PHE A 705 -37.37 -26.28 -14.53
CA PHE A 705 -36.00 -25.79 -14.35
C PHE A 705 -35.94 -24.77 -13.21
N VAL A 706 -34.93 -24.92 -12.33
CA VAL A 706 -34.73 -24.02 -11.19
C VAL A 706 -33.68 -22.97 -11.51
N GLY A 707 -32.57 -23.32 -12.17
CA GLY A 707 -31.47 -22.38 -12.38
C GLY A 707 -30.85 -21.96 -11.03
N ALA A 708 -30.20 -22.91 -10.37
CA ALA A 708 -29.61 -22.73 -9.05
C ALA A 708 -28.30 -21.90 -9.11
N THR A 709 -27.44 -22.15 -10.10
CA THR A 709 -26.34 -21.25 -10.47
C THR A 709 -26.80 -20.07 -11.32
N ASP A 710 -28.01 -20.18 -11.88
CA ASP A 710 -28.48 -19.50 -13.10
C ASP A 710 -29.85 -18.81 -12.85
N SER A 711 -29.94 -17.68 -12.15
CA SER A 711 -28.92 -16.99 -11.33
C SER A 711 -29.32 -16.88 -9.84
N ALA A 712 -29.91 -17.93 -9.25
CA ALA A 712 -30.35 -17.92 -7.85
C ALA A 712 -29.20 -17.67 -6.86
N ALA A 713 -28.05 -18.33 -7.05
CA ALA A 713 -26.86 -18.14 -6.23
C ALA A 713 -26.19 -16.76 -6.42
N PRO A 714 -25.97 -16.25 -7.65
CA PRO A 714 -25.63 -14.83 -7.90
C PRO A 714 -26.56 -13.85 -7.17
N CYS A 715 -27.88 -14.02 -7.30
CA CYS A 715 -28.86 -13.20 -6.59
C CYS A 715 -28.67 -13.21 -5.07
N ALA A 716 -28.48 -14.40 -4.48
CA ALA A 716 -28.24 -14.55 -3.05
C ALA A 716 -26.90 -13.91 -2.61
N ILE A 717 -25.86 -13.97 -3.44
CA ILE A 717 -24.56 -13.30 -3.19
C ILE A 717 -24.78 -11.79 -3.09
N LEU A 718 -25.55 -11.17 -4.00
CA LEU A 718 -25.80 -9.72 -3.97
C LEU A 718 -26.61 -9.28 -2.73
N MET A 719 -27.63 -10.06 -2.35
CA MET A 719 -28.38 -9.83 -1.11
C MET A 719 -27.49 -9.91 0.14
N HIS A 720 -26.57 -10.88 0.19
CA HIS A 720 -25.60 -11.03 1.27
C HIS A 720 -24.59 -9.86 1.30
N VAL A 721 -24.02 -9.48 0.15
CA VAL A 721 -23.04 -8.39 0.03
C VAL A 721 -23.64 -7.07 0.52
N ALA A 722 -24.84 -6.71 0.04
CA ALA A 722 -25.55 -5.49 0.46
C ALA A 722 -25.74 -5.44 1.99
N ARG A 723 -26.17 -6.55 2.59
CA ARG A 723 -26.36 -6.65 4.04
C ARG A 723 -25.04 -6.60 4.83
N SER A 724 -23.96 -7.12 4.26
CA SER A 724 -22.64 -7.12 4.90
C SER A 724 -21.96 -5.74 4.91
N VAL A 725 -22.25 -4.86 3.95
CA VAL A 725 -21.62 -3.52 3.88
C VAL A 725 -22.45 -2.38 4.49
N ASP A 726 -23.78 -2.52 4.60
CA ASP A 726 -24.67 -1.41 4.99
C ASP A 726 -24.32 -0.74 6.33
N ALA A 727 -23.97 -1.52 7.35
CA ALA A 727 -23.58 -0.98 8.65
C ALA A 727 -22.28 -0.17 8.61
N ALA A 728 -21.37 -0.49 7.67
CA ALA A 728 -20.12 0.23 7.46
C ALA A 728 -20.31 1.47 6.57
N LEU A 729 -21.15 1.38 5.53
CA LEU A 729 -21.60 2.54 4.73
C LEU A 729 -22.27 3.59 5.61
N THR A 730 -23.23 3.16 6.44
CA THR A 730 -23.93 4.01 7.41
C THR A 730 -22.95 4.65 8.39
N ALA A 731 -21.92 3.93 8.84
CA ALA A 731 -20.87 4.48 9.70
C ALA A 731 -19.95 5.49 8.97
N LYS A 732 -19.61 5.25 7.68
CA LYS A 732 -18.82 6.17 6.86
C LYS A 732 -19.53 7.52 6.74
N TRP A 733 -20.77 7.52 6.26
CA TRP A 733 -21.53 8.75 6.02
C TRP A 733 -21.95 9.47 7.30
N ALA A 734 -22.32 8.76 8.37
CA ALA A 734 -22.53 9.39 9.68
C ALA A 734 -21.25 10.06 10.21
N GLY A 735 -20.09 9.47 9.95
CA GLY A 735 -18.78 10.05 10.26
C GLY A 735 -18.47 11.31 9.45
N MET A 736 -18.72 11.30 8.14
CA MET A 736 -18.54 12.47 7.27
C MET A 736 -19.49 13.63 7.66
N ALA A 737 -20.77 13.33 7.87
CA ALA A 737 -21.77 14.30 8.33
C ALA A 737 -21.38 14.93 9.67
N ALA A 738 -20.87 14.14 10.62
CA ALA A 738 -20.39 14.64 11.91
C ALA A 738 -19.12 15.52 11.82
N ARG A 739 -18.37 15.46 10.71
CA ARG A 739 -17.21 16.32 10.43
C ARG A 739 -17.54 17.54 9.58
N GLY A 740 -18.73 17.58 8.97
CA GLY A 740 -19.15 18.62 8.02
C GLY A 740 -18.65 18.39 6.59
N GLU A 741 -18.35 17.13 6.23
CA GLU A 741 -17.84 16.71 4.91
C GLU A 741 -19.01 16.36 3.95
N THR A 742 -20.09 17.14 3.99
CA THR A 742 -21.32 16.93 3.19
C THR A 742 -21.39 17.81 1.94
N GLU A 743 -20.33 18.58 1.67
CA GLU A 743 -20.20 19.50 0.53
C GLU A 743 -18.84 19.31 -0.18
N ALA A 744 -18.26 18.11 -0.08
CA ALA A 744 -16.89 17.81 -0.53
C ALA A 744 -16.71 17.75 -2.06
N GLY A 745 -17.81 17.64 -2.82
CA GLY A 745 -17.80 17.59 -4.27
C GLY A 745 -17.72 16.17 -4.87
N LEU A 746 -17.73 16.12 -6.19
CA LEU A 746 -18.12 14.93 -6.98
C LEU A 746 -17.22 13.69 -6.82
N GLU A 747 -15.99 13.83 -6.33
CA GLU A 747 -15.10 12.68 -6.11
C GLU A 747 -15.44 11.88 -4.84
N GLU A 748 -16.20 12.44 -3.88
CA GLU A 748 -16.57 11.76 -2.63
C GLU A 748 -18.02 11.24 -2.61
N GLU A 749 -18.90 11.69 -3.50
CA GLU A 749 -20.31 11.26 -3.56
C GLU A 749 -20.49 9.90 -4.25
N LYS A 750 -19.90 8.86 -3.66
CA LYS A 750 -20.01 7.47 -4.10
C LYS A 750 -21.13 6.73 -3.35
N GLY A 751 -21.87 5.88 -4.07
CA GLY A 751 -22.92 4.99 -3.55
C GLY A 751 -22.82 3.57 -4.11
N VAL A 752 -23.72 2.69 -3.65
CA VAL A 752 -23.84 1.30 -4.12
C VAL A 752 -25.23 1.06 -4.69
N GLN A 753 -25.30 0.44 -5.87
CA GLN A 753 -26.52 0.02 -6.53
C GLN A 753 -26.53 -1.51 -6.68
N VAL A 754 -27.68 -2.13 -6.46
CA VAL A 754 -27.94 -3.55 -6.77
C VAL A 754 -29.11 -3.60 -7.74
N ILE A 755 -29.01 -4.43 -8.78
CA ILE A 755 -30.10 -4.64 -9.75
C ILE A 755 -30.38 -6.14 -9.88
N PHE A 756 -31.65 -6.51 -9.74
CA PHE A 756 -32.17 -7.82 -10.12
C PHE A 756 -32.99 -7.66 -11.41
N LEU A 757 -32.53 -8.27 -12.49
CA LEU A 757 -33.13 -8.16 -13.84
C LEU A 757 -34.08 -9.33 -14.14
N ASP A 758 -35.11 -9.07 -14.95
CA ASP A 758 -36.19 -10.04 -15.26
C ASP A 758 -36.29 -10.28 -16.77
N GLY A 759 -36.25 -11.55 -17.18
CA GLY A 759 -36.28 -11.93 -18.59
C GLY A 759 -34.95 -11.73 -19.29
N GLU A 760 -33.84 -12.08 -18.64
CA GLU A 760 -32.57 -12.34 -19.34
C GLU A 760 -32.81 -13.42 -20.41
N GLU A 761 -33.59 -14.44 -20.04
CA GLU A 761 -33.65 -15.71 -20.74
C GLU A 761 -34.42 -15.70 -22.08
N ALA A 762 -34.04 -16.65 -22.93
CA ALA A 762 -34.71 -16.92 -24.20
C ALA A 762 -35.92 -17.86 -24.02
N TRP A 763 -37.05 -17.53 -24.63
CA TRP A 763 -38.27 -18.34 -24.52
C TRP A 763 -38.32 -19.48 -25.55
N GLU A 764 -37.67 -19.35 -26.71
CA GLU A 764 -37.47 -20.48 -27.63
C GLU A 764 -36.07 -20.57 -28.25
N THR A 765 -35.44 -19.47 -28.65
CA THR A 765 -34.10 -19.49 -29.25
C THR A 765 -33.43 -18.12 -29.12
N TRP A 766 -32.32 -18.11 -28.36
CA TRP A 766 -31.52 -16.92 -28.09
C TRP A 766 -31.29 -16.04 -29.32
N SER A 767 -31.81 -14.83 -29.27
CA SER A 767 -31.69 -13.84 -30.34
C SER A 767 -31.88 -12.41 -29.80
N ALA A 768 -31.52 -11.40 -30.60
CA ALA A 768 -31.64 -9.98 -30.21
C ALA A 768 -33.09 -9.51 -29.88
N SER A 769 -34.10 -10.35 -30.11
CA SER A 769 -35.51 -10.13 -29.74
C SER A 769 -36.09 -11.19 -28.78
N ASP A 770 -35.35 -12.28 -28.52
CA ASP A 770 -35.69 -13.39 -27.62
C ASP A 770 -34.50 -13.65 -26.69
N SER A 771 -34.23 -12.65 -25.84
CA SER A 771 -33.25 -12.59 -24.73
C SER A 771 -33.23 -11.16 -24.17
N LEU A 772 -32.68 -10.93 -22.98
CA LEU A 772 -32.34 -9.63 -22.38
C LEU A 772 -33.51 -8.63 -22.32
N TYR A 773 -34.74 -9.11 -22.13
CA TYR A 773 -35.96 -8.29 -22.08
C TYR A 773 -35.89 -7.22 -21.00
N GLY A 774 -35.44 -7.60 -19.79
CA GLY A 774 -35.25 -6.71 -18.66
C GLY A 774 -34.17 -5.65 -18.90
N ALA A 775 -32.96 -6.06 -19.24
CA ALA A 775 -31.84 -5.14 -19.50
C ALA A 775 -32.07 -4.20 -20.67
N ARG A 776 -32.60 -4.69 -21.81
CA ARG A 776 -32.85 -3.86 -23.00
C ARG A 776 -33.81 -2.72 -22.66
N ALA A 777 -34.92 -3.04 -21.99
CA ALA A 777 -35.91 -2.05 -21.59
C ALA A 777 -35.37 -1.06 -20.54
N LEU A 778 -34.61 -1.54 -19.54
CA LEU A 778 -34.04 -0.68 -18.50
C LEU A 778 -33.00 0.28 -19.06
N ALA A 779 -32.10 -0.20 -19.92
CA ALA A 779 -31.05 0.61 -20.54
C ALA A 779 -31.64 1.69 -21.47
N GLU A 780 -32.68 1.37 -22.24
CA GLU A 780 -33.41 2.34 -23.06
C GLU A 780 -34.15 3.39 -22.21
N ALA A 781 -34.84 2.96 -21.14
CA ALA A 781 -35.52 3.87 -20.23
C ALA A 781 -34.54 4.81 -19.48
N TRP A 782 -33.37 4.30 -19.07
CA TRP A 782 -32.33 5.09 -18.40
C TRP A 782 -31.51 5.97 -19.35
N GLU A 783 -31.46 5.67 -20.63
CA GLU A 783 -30.92 6.57 -21.65
C GLU A 783 -31.81 7.81 -21.79
N ALA A 784 -33.13 7.60 -21.87
CA ALA A 784 -34.14 8.66 -22.00
C ALA A 784 -34.38 9.48 -20.71
N LYS A 785 -34.25 8.88 -19.52
CA LYS A 785 -34.49 9.52 -18.22
C LYS A 785 -33.36 10.50 -17.85
N GLN A 786 -33.44 11.74 -18.32
CA GLN A 786 -32.51 12.80 -17.90
C GLN A 786 -32.70 13.16 -16.41
N HIS A 787 -31.62 13.56 -15.75
CA HIS A 787 -31.64 14.23 -14.44
C HIS A 787 -31.80 15.76 -14.60
N GLU A 788 -31.73 16.52 -13.51
CA GLU A 788 -31.82 17.98 -13.57
C GLU A 788 -30.60 18.59 -14.30
N PRO A 789 -30.72 19.75 -14.99
CA PRO A 789 -29.65 20.32 -15.82
C PRO A 789 -28.37 20.76 -15.09
N LEU A 790 -28.33 20.66 -13.76
CA LEU A 790 -27.17 20.96 -12.92
C LEU A 790 -26.57 19.70 -12.26
N SER A 791 -27.15 18.52 -12.47
CA SER A 791 -26.65 17.26 -11.91
C SER A 791 -25.35 16.80 -12.58
N ALA A 792 -24.45 16.19 -11.81
CA ALA A 792 -23.16 15.70 -12.28
C ALA A 792 -23.27 14.65 -13.40
N TYR A 793 -24.27 13.76 -13.30
CA TYR A 793 -24.56 12.72 -14.27
C TYR A 793 -25.86 13.04 -14.99
N SER A 794 -25.83 13.24 -16.31
CA SER A 794 -27.00 13.67 -17.07
C SER A 794 -28.16 12.66 -17.12
N ASN A 795 -27.89 11.36 -16.89
CA ASN A 795 -28.91 10.31 -16.77
C ASN A 795 -28.39 9.14 -15.89
N PRO A 796 -29.24 8.18 -15.48
CA PRO A 796 -28.83 7.07 -14.63
C PRO A 796 -27.71 6.18 -15.20
N LEU A 797 -27.58 6.05 -16.54
CA LEU A 797 -26.49 5.29 -17.15
C LEU A 797 -25.13 5.93 -16.86
N ARG A 798 -25.04 7.27 -16.97
CA ARG A 798 -23.81 8.01 -16.68
C ARG A 798 -23.39 7.95 -15.21
N ALA A 799 -24.33 7.68 -14.31
CA ALA A 799 -24.06 7.49 -12.88
C ALA A 799 -23.51 6.09 -12.53
N ILE A 800 -23.42 5.16 -13.49
CA ILE A 800 -22.83 3.83 -13.26
C ILE A 800 -21.30 3.94 -13.41
N SER A 801 -20.57 3.78 -12.30
CA SER A 801 -19.10 3.83 -12.29
C SER A 801 -18.45 2.51 -12.73
N LEU A 802 -19.13 1.39 -12.48
CA LEU A 802 -18.79 0.06 -12.95
C LEU A 802 -20.03 -0.84 -12.82
N PHE A 803 -20.31 -1.63 -13.85
CA PHE A 803 -21.40 -2.60 -13.89
C PHE A 803 -20.83 -4.01 -13.67
N VAL A 804 -20.96 -4.54 -12.47
CA VAL A 804 -20.44 -5.85 -12.06
C VAL A 804 -21.55 -6.89 -12.13
N LEU A 805 -21.58 -7.66 -13.22
CA LEU A 805 -22.61 -8.68 -13.48
C LEU A 805 -22.11 -10.05 -13.02
N LEU A 806 -22.83 -10.69 -12.11
CA LEU A 806 -22.56 -12.04 -11.62
C LEU A 806 -23.53 -13.02 -12.29
N ASP A 807 -22.99 -14.06 -12.90
CA ASP A 807 -23.79 -15.08 -13.61
C ASP A 807 -23.12 -16.47 -13.53
N LEU A 808 -23.93 -17.52 -13.59
CA LEU A 808 -23.58 -18.95 -13.51
C LEU A 808 -22.63 -19.32 -12.34
N LEU A 809 -22.73 -18.60 -11.21
CA LEU A 809 -21.90 -18.84 -10.03
C LEU A 809 -22.55 -19.85 -9.07
N GLY A 810 -21.79 -20.83 -8.60
CA GLY A 810 -22.21 -21.74 -7.53
C GLY A 810 -21.79 -23.20 -7.73
N ALA A 811 -21.40 -23.59 -8.94
CA ALA A 811 -20.66 -24.82 -9.17
C ALA A 811 -19.25 -24.76 -8.54
N ALA A 812 -18.68 -25.90 -8.16
CA ALA A 812 -17.36 -25.98 -7.54
C ALA A 812 -16.21 -25.64 -8.51
N ASN A 813 -15.18 -24.94 -8.03
CA ASN A 813 -13.95 -24.58 -8.78
C ASN A 813 -14.19 -23.79 -10.10
N PRO A 814 -15.02 -22.72 -10.10
CA PRO A 814 -15.26 -21.90 -11.29
C PRO A 814 -13.99 -21.18 -11.73
N LYS A 815 -13.94 -20.77 -13.00
CA LYS A 815 -12.84 -20.00 -13.59
C LYS A 815 -13.40 -18.82 -14.37
N VAL A 816 -13.44 -17.65 -13.76
CA VAL A 816 -13.94 -16.41 -14.37
C VAL A 816 -12.77 -15.73 -15.11
N PRO A 817 -12.79 -15.60 -16.45
CA PRO A 817 -11.76 -14.87 -17.20
C PRO A 817 -12.04 -13.36 -17.22
N SER A 818 -11.02 -12.57 -17.57
CA SER A 818 -11.19 -11.14 -17.83
C SER A 818 -11.63 -10.94 -19.29
N PHE A 819 -12.90 -10.62 -19.50
CA PHE A 819 -13.50 -10.43 -20.83
C PHE A 819 -13.07 -9.12 -21.50
N PHE A 820 -13.12 -8.01 -20.77
CA PHE A 820 -12.92 -6.66 -21.32
C PHE A 820 -11.57 -6.08 -20.91
N SER A 821 -10.94 -5.34 -21.81
CA SER A 821 -9.66 -4.66 -21.56
C SER A 821 -9.81 -3.32 -20.86
N THR A 822 -10.94 -2.60 -21.05
CA THR A 822 -11.22 -1.31 -20.39
C THR A 822 -11.37 -1.45 -18.87
N THR A 823 -11.93 -2.57 -18.42
CA THR A 823 -12.17 -2.90 -17.01
C THR A 823 -11.22 -3.97 -16.47
N HIS A 824 -10.14 -4.32 -17.19
CA HIS A 824 -9.20 -5.33 -16.71
C HIS A 824 -8.60 -4.96 -15.34
N TRP A 825 -8.36 -3.67 -15.09
CA TRP A 825 -7.94 -3.17 -13.78
C TRP A 825 -8.93 -3.54 -12.65
N ALA A 826 -10.24 -3.55 -12.91
CA ALA A 826 -11.23 -3.96 -11.91
C ALA A 826 -11.20 -5.47 -11.67
N TYR A 827 -10.91 -6.27 -12.72
CA TYR A 827 -10.63 -7.70 -12.60
C TYR A 827 -9.36 -7.96 -11.78
N GLU A 828 -8.26 -7.24 -12.03
CA GLU A 828 -7.01 -7.31 -11.24
C GLU A 828 -7.30 -7.04 -9.74
N HIS A 829 -8.13 -6.04 -9.43
CA HIS A 829 -8.52 -5.72 -8.05
C HIS A 829 -9.36 -6.83 -7.41
N LEU A 830 -10.34 -7.40 -8.14
CA LEU A 830 -11.15 -8.53 -7.65
C LEU A 830 -10.28 -9.79 -7.40
N ALA A 831 -9.34 -10.07 -8.30
CA ALA A 831 -8.38 -11.17 -8.18
C ALA A 831 -7.40 -10.95 -7.01
N ALA A 832 -6.95 -9.71 -6.79
CA ALA A 832 -6.13 -9.35 -5.63
C ALA A 832 -6.89 -9.50 -4.30
N VAL A 833 -8.21 -9.27 -4.27
CA VAL A 833 -9.06 -9.57 -3.12
C VAL A 833 -9.12 -11.08 -2.87
N GLU A 834 -9.41 -11.90 -3.88
CA GLU A 834 -9.35 -13.37 -3.75
C GLU A 834 -7.98 -13.82 -3.20
N GLN A 835 -6.89 -13.35 -3.82
CA GLN A 835 -5.53 -13.72 -3.44
C GLN A 835 -5.22 -13.33 -1.98
N ARG A 836 -5.64 -12.14 -1.54
CA ARG A 836 -5.49 -11.66 -0.14
C ARG A 836 -6.31 -12.50 0.84
N LEU A 837 -7.55 -12.87 0.49
CA LEU A 837 -8.41 -13.69 1.34
C LEU A 837 -7.88 -15.13 1.47
N ARG A 838 -7.37 -15.73 0.39
CA ARG A 838 -6.68 -17.05 0.45
C ARG A 838 -5.38 -16.98 1.24
N GLN A 839 -4.56 -15.94 1.08
CA GLN A 839 -3.33 -15.74 1.87
C GLN A 839 -3.57 -15.57 3.37
N LEU A 840 -4.76 -15.09 3.78
CA LEU A 840 -5.14 -14.87 5.17
C LEU A 840 -5.92 -16.05 5.79
N ASP A 841 -6.11 -17.16 5.07
CA ASP A 841 -6.90 -18.31 5.50
C ASP A 841 -8.35 -17.88 5.86
N LEU A 842 -9.00 -17.19 4.91
CA LEU A 842 -10.36 -16.63 5.04
C LEU A 842 -11.38 -17.21 4.05
N LEU A 843 -10.95 -18.07 3.12
CA LEU A 843 -11.83 -18.76 2.16
C LEU A 843 -11.93 -20.25 2.52
N GLU A 844 -13.11 -20.85 2.35
CA GLU A 844 -13.39 -22.26 2.67
C GLU A 844 -12.87 -23.23 1.61
N THR A 845 -12.77 -22.79 0.36
CA THR A 845 -12.31 -23.61 -0.77
C THR A 845 -10.80 -23.61 -0.94
N SER A 846 -10.26 -24.72 -1.44
CA SER A 846 -8.86 -24.84 -1.89
C SER A 846 -8.81 -25.37 -3.34
N PRO A 847 -9.22 -24.56 -4.33
CA PRO A 847 -9.27 -24.97 -5.73
C PRO A 847 -7.85 -25.11 -6.32
N PRO A 848 -7.67 -25.93 -7.38
CA PRO A 848 -6.36 -26.14 -8.02
C PRO A 848 -5.84 -24.92 -8.80
N SER A 849 -6.71 -23.96 -9.06
CA SER A 849 -6.39 -22.61 -9.55
C SER A 849 -7.33 -21.61 -8.85
N PRO A 850 -6.94 -20.35 -8.64
CA PRO A 850 -7.87 -19.32 -8.18
C PRO A 850 -9.08 -19.20 -9.12
N PHE A 851 -10.19 -18.69 -8.59
CA PHE A 851 -11.41 -18.44 -9.35
C PHE A 851 -11.22 -17.34 -10.40
N LEU A 852 -10.28 -16.42 -10.15
CA LEU A 852 -9.89 -15.32 -11.05
C LEU A 852 -8.43 -15.51 -11.54
N PRO A 853 -8.18 -16.46 -12.46
CA PRO A 853 -6.81 -16.87 -12.82
C PRO A 853 -6.07 -15.94 -13.79
N GLU A 854 -6.73 -14.93 -14.37
CA GLU A 854 -6.15 -14.10 -15.44
C GLU A 854 -5.62 -12.73 -14.97
N ALA A 855 -5.17 -12.61 -13.72
CA ALA A 855 -4.72 -11.31 -13.17
C ALA A 855 -3.46 -10.72 -13.86
N ASP A 856 -2.71 -11.52 -14.63
CA ASP A 856 -1.52 -11.12 -15.39
C ASP A 856 -1.79 -11.02 -16.91
N LYS A 857 -3.05 -10.81 -17.34
CA LYS A 857 -3.46 -10.91 -18.76
C LYS A 857 -2.85 -9.76 -19.60
N PRO A 858 -2.04 -10.05 -20.63
CA PRO A 858 -1.44 -9.00 -21.44
C PRO A 858 -2.49 -8.38 -22.38
N ALA A 859 -2.25 -7.14 -22.83
CA ALA A 859 -3.20 -6.36 -23.62
C ALA A 859 -3.55 -6.97 -25.01
N ASP A 860 -2.73 -7.88 -25.51
CA ASP A 860 -2.96 -8.68 -26.73
C ASP A 860 -3.63 -10.05 -26.45
N GLY A 861 -3.75 -10.45 -25.18
CA GLY A 861 -4.42 -11.68 -24.73
C GLY A 861 -5.95 -11.61 -24.68
N PHE A 862 -6.55 -10.46 -25.03
CA PHE A 862 -8.01 -10.29 -25.05
C PHE A 862 -8.61 -10.92 -26.31
N SER A 863 -9.14 -12.13 -26.14
CA SER A 863 -9.85 -12.89 -27.17
C SER A 863 -11.12 -12.18 -27.64
N ARG A 864 -11.56 -12.48 -28.87
CA ARG A 864 -12.88 -12.07 -29.40
C ARG A 864 -14.04 -12.96 -28.90
N GLY A 865 -13.80 -13.82 -27.90
CA GLY A 865 -14.84 -14.60 -27.24
C GLY A 865 -15.74 -13.67 -26.44
N TYR A 866 -17.01 -13.56 -26.86
CA TYR A 866 -18.01 -12.68 -26.27
C TYR A 866 -19.21 -13.52 -25.85
N VAL A 867 -19.52 -13.52 -24.54
CA VAL A 867 -20.80 -14.05 -24.02
C VAL A 867 -21.84 -12.95 -24.17
N GLN A 868 -23.04 -13.30 -24.65
CA GLN A 868 -24.18 -12.41 -24.61
C GLN A 868 -24.96 -12.68 -23.33
N ASP A 869 -25.30 -11.63 -22.61
CA ASP A 869 -25.91 -11.63 -21.27
C ASP A 869 -26.29 -10.15 -20.94
N ASP A 870 -27.00 -9.89 -19.84
CA ASP A 870 -27.68 -8.63 -19.49
C ASP A 870 -26.80 -7.36 -19.49
N HIS A 871 -25.47 -7.48 -19.50
CA HIS A 871 -24.58 -6.33 -19.70
C HIS A 871 -24.61 -5.73 -21.11
N VAL A 872 -25.03 -6.50 -22.14
CA VAL A 872 -24.95 -6.10 -23.57
C VAL A 872 -25.61 -4.72 -23.83
N PRO A 873 -26.84 -4.41 -23.34
CA PRO A 873 -27.52 -3.15 -23.66
C PRO A 873 -26.93 -1.93 -22.93
N PHE A 874 -26.14 -2.15 -21.88
CA PHE A 874 -25.41 -1.14 -21.13
C PHE A 874 -24.03 -0.88 -21.75
N LEU A 875 -23.31 -1.94 -22.13
CA LEU A 875 -22.04 -1.86 -22.86
C LEU A 875 -22.18 -1.09 -24.17
N GLN A 876 -23.27 -1.35 -24.92
CA GLN A 876 -23.60 -0.62 -26.16
C GLN A 876 -23.82 0.88 -25.96
N ARG A 877 -24.04 1.33 -24.71
CA ARG A 877 -24.25 2.74 -24.33
C ARG A 877 -23.04 3.35 -23.61
N GLY A 878 -21.91 2.63 -23.59
CA GLY A 878 -20.65 3.12 -23.03
C GLY A 878 -20.55 3.00 -21.51
N VAL A 879 -21.26 2.04 -20.90
CA VAL A 879 -21.06 1.67 -19.49
C VAL A 879 -19.93 0.64 -19.40
N ASP A 880 -18.99 0.85 -18.48
CA ASP A 880 -17.89 -0.10 -18.22
C ASP A 880 -18.39 -1.35 -17.46
N ILE A 881 -18.06 -2.53 -17.98
CA ILE A 881 -18.58 -3.82 -17.50
C ILE A 881 -17.46 -4.68 -16.88
N LEU A 882 -17.69 -5.23 -15.69
CA LEU A 882 -16.95 -6.36 -15.13
C LEU A 882 -17.87 -7.59 -15.11
N HIS A 883 -17.71 -8.47 -16.10
CA HIS A 883 -18.54 -9.67 -16.24
C HIS A 883 -17.91 -10.83 -15.47
N VAL A 884 -18.61 -11.30 -14.43
CA VAL A 884 -18.18 -12.33 -13.46
C VAL A 884 -18.96 -13.63 -13.75
N ILE A 885 -18.70 -14.21 -14.93
CA ILE A 885 -19.22 -15.50 -15.40
C ILE A 885 -18.05 -16.49 -15.62
N PRO A 886 -18.16 -17.77 -15.24
CA PRO A 886 -17.12 -18.76 -15.48
C PRO A 886 -17.00 -19.16 -16.97
N LEU A 887 -15.80 -19.53 -17.42
CA LEU A 887 -15.59 -20.29 -18.65
C LEU A 887 -14.63 -21.49 -18.41
N PRO A 888 -15.05 -22.74 -18.72
CA PRO A 888 -16.37 -23.13 -19.23
C PRO A 888 -17.50 -22.88 -18.21
N PHE A 889 -18.74 -22.81 -18.71
CA PHE A 889 -19.96 -22.77 -17.90
C PHE A 889 -20.07 -24.03 -16.99
N PRO A 890 -20.88 -23.97 -15.92
CA PRO A 890 -21.21 -25.14 -15.10
C PRO A 890 -21.67 -26.33 -15.95
N THR A 891 -21.28 -27.55 -15.58
CA THR A 891 -21.63 -28.76 -16.35
C THR A 891 -23.13 -29.05 -16.38
N MET A 892 -23.90 -28.45 -15.48
CA MET A 892 -25.35 -28.55 -15.39
C MET A 892 -26.13 -27.37 -15.99
N TRP A 893 -25.45 -26.37 -16.59
CA TRP A 893 -26.06 -25.21 -17.24
C TRP A 893 -27.16 -25.61 -18.25
N HIS A 894 -28.32 -24.96 -18.16
CA HIS A 894 -29.55 -25.28 -18.92
C HIS A 894 -30.02 -26.75 -18.83
N THR A 895 -29.67 -27.46 -17.76
CA THR A 895 -30.17 -28.83 -17.47
C THR A 895 -30.99 -28.88 -16.17
N MET A 896 -31.79 -29.94 -16.01
CA MET A 896 -32.50 -30.19 -14.74
C MET A 896 -31.58 -30.50 -13.55
N GLU A 897 -30.26 -30.63 -13.75
CA GLU A 897 -29.27 -30.80 -12.68
C GLU A 897 -28.79 -29.45 -12.10
N ASP A 898 -29.16 -28.29 -12.67
CA ASP A 898 -28.92 -26.99 -12.00
C ASP A 898 -29.96 -26.72 -10.92
N ASP A 899 -29.85 -27.51 -9.85
CA ASP A 899 -30.76 -27.56 -8.71
C ASP A 899 -30.04 -27.31 -7.37
N ALA A 900 -30.82 -27.33 -6.29
CA ALA A 900 -30.35 -27.12 -4.92
C ALA A 900 -29.25 -28.12 -4.44
N ALA A 901 -29.11 -29.29 -5.08
CA ALA A 901 -28.22 -30.35 -4.65
C ALA A 901 -26.83 -30.30 -5.31
N HIS A 902 -26.70 -29.61 -6.44
CA HIS A 902 -25.45 -29.51 -7.20
C HIS A 902 -24.64 -28.21 -6.92
N LEU A 903 -25.15 -27.36 -6.02
CA LEU A 903 -24.46 -26.15 -5.54
C LEU A 903 -23.33 -26.47 -4.54
N ASP A 904 -22.14 -25.95 -4.81
CA ASP A 904 -21.03 -25.92 -3.87
C ASP A 904 -21.14 -24.69 -2.95
N VAL A 905 -21.88 -24.87 -1.85
CA VAL A 905 -22.08 -23.82 -0.83
C VAL A 905 -20.78 -23.18 -0.32
N PRO A 906 -19.64 -23.91 -0.15
CA PRO A 906 -18.34 -23.29 0.13
C PRO A 906 -17.88 -22.27 -0.93
N THR A 907 -17.97 -22.61 -2.22
CA THR A 907 -17.68 -21.69 -3.34
C THR A 907 -18.61 -20.48 -3.31
N ILE A 908 -19.90 -20.64 -3.02
CA ILE A 908 -20.86 -19.53 -2.91
C ILE A 908 -20.49 -18.59 -1.76
N ARG A 909 -20.14 -19.12 -0.58
CA ARG A 909 -19.66 -18.32 0.57
C ARG A 909 -18.38 -17.56 0.22
N ASP A 910 -17.47 -18.18 -0.50
CA ASP A 910 -16.21 -17.56 -0.91
C ASP A 910 -16.43 -16.44 -1.93
N TRP A 911 -17.34 -16.60 -2.90
CA TRP A 911 -17.78 -15.48 -3.73
C TRP A 911 -18.43 -14.36 -2.91
N GLY A 912 -19.27 -14.70 -1.93
CA GLY A 912 -19.81 -13.74 -0.97
C GLY A 912 -18.73 -12.92 -0.26
N ARG A 913 -17.64 -13.55 0.17
CA ARG A 913 -16.47 -12.88 0.78
C ARG A 913 -15.66 -12.06 -0.23
N ILE A 914 -15.39 -12.60 -1.42
CA ILE A 914 -14.62 -11.92 -2.48
C ILE A 914 -15.33 -10.65 -2.94
N VAL A 915 -16.62 -10.73 -3.26
CA VAL A 915 -17.42 -9.58 -3.71
C VAL A 915 -17.64 -8.58 -2.58
N THR A 916 -17.87 -9.03 -1.33
CA THR A 916 -17.89 -8.11 -0.17
C THR A 916 -16.55 -7.40 0.00
N GLY A 917 -15.41 -8.10 -0.12
CA GLY A 917 -14.08 -7.50 -0.04
C GLY A 917 -13.80 -6.48 -1.16
N PHE A 918 -14.31 -6.72 -2.37
CA PHE A 918 -14.23 -5.77 -3.48
C PHE A 918 -15.05 -4.51 -3.23
N VAL A 919 -16.30 -4.63 -2.77
CA VAL A 919 -17.15 -3.47 -2.40
C VAL A 919 -16.54 -2.70 -1.22
N VAL A 920 -15.98 -3.39 -0.22
CA VAL A 920 -15.26 -2.77 0.90
C VAL A 920 -14.06 -1.95 0.44
N GLY A 921 -13.28 -2.47 -0.52
CA GLY A 921 -12.16 -1.73 -1.11
C GLY A 921 -12.62 -0.53 -1.95
N TRP A 922 -13.64 -0.71 -2.80
CA TRP A 922 -14.19 0.35 -3.66
C TRP A 922 -14.81 1.49 -2.86
N MET A 923 -15.53 1.17 -1.78
CA MET A 923 -16.22 2.15 -0.92
C MET A 923 -15.34 2.67 0.23
N GLU A 924 -14.07 2.26 0.30
CA GLU A 924 -13.08 2.65 1.31
C GLU A 924 -13.56 2.36 2.76
N LEU A 925 -14.07 1.15 3.00
CA LEU A 925 -14.68 0.73 4.28
C LEU A 925 -13.70 0.02 5.23
N ASP A 926 -12.39 0.08 4.94
CA ASP A 926 -11.32 -0.46 5.80
C ASP A 926 -11.43 0.11 7.24
N GLY A 927 -11.48 -0.79 8.22
CA GLY A 927 -11.62 -0.44 9.64
C GLY A 927 -13.04 -0.07 10.11
N LEU A 928 -14.02 0.08 9.20
CA LEU A 928 -15.44 0.32 9.55
C LEU A 928 -16.26 -0.98 9.67
N MET A 929 -15.75 -2.08 9.09
CA MET A 929 -16.36 -3.41 9.17
C MET A 929 -16.31 -3.96 10.61
N LYS A 930 -17.49 -4.21 11.21
CA LYS A 930 -17.62 -4.76 12.57
C LYS A 930 -17.77 -6.29 12.54
N GLY A 931 -16.94 -7.00 13.30
CA GLY A 931 -17.04 -8.46 13.43
C GLY A 931 -18.18 -8.91 14.35
N SER A 932 -19.11 -9.69 13.80
CA SER A 932 -20.25 -10.24 14.53
C SER A 932 -19.82 -11.34 15.49
N SER A 933 -19.96 -11.10 16.80
CA SER A 933 -19.85 -12.14 17.83
C SER A 933 -21.12 -12.15 18.72
N HIS A 934 -21.45 -13.33 19.26
CA HIS A 934 -22.79 -13.63 19.77
C HIS A 934 -23.22 -12.83 21.03
N GLY A 935 -24.54 -12.74 21.25
CA GLY A 935 -25.06 -13.02 22.60
C GLY A 935 -26.15 -12.14 23.23
N GLY A 936 -26.99 -11.44 22.47
CA GLY A 936 -28.18 -10.74 23.01
C GLY A 936 -29.46 -11.20 22.29
N LYS A 937 -30.49 -11.61 23.03
CA LYS A 937 -31.67 -12.32 22.49
C LYS A 937 -32.87 -11.41 22.18
N ASP A 938 -33.71 -11.91 21.26
CA ASP A 938 -35.12 -11.56 20.98
C ASP A 938 -35.40 -10.14 20.39
N GLY A 939 -36.40 -9.91 19.54
CA GLY A 939 -37.29 -10.86 18.83
C GLY A 939 -38.53 -10.22 18.15
N GLN A 940 -38.60 -10.28 16.81
CA GLN A 940 -39.78 -10.18 15.90
C GLN A 940 -40.88 -9.08 16.05
N ASN A 941 -40.96 -8.25 15.01
CA ASN A 941 -42.11 -7.93 14.13
C ASN A 941 -43.56 -7.84 14.67
N ASN A 942 -44.21 -6.67 14.50
CA ASN A 942 -45.46 -6.45 13.71
C ASN A 942 -45.91 -4.96 13.82
N VAL A 943 -46.24 -4.22 12.74
CA VAL A 943 -47.38 -4.30 11.79
C VAL A 943 -48.70 -3.74 12.35
N GLY A 944 -49.29 -2.81 11.60
CA GLY A 944 -50.70 -2.39 11.73
C GLY A 944 -50.92 -1.19 12.65
N GLY A 945 -51.96 -0.41 12.35
CA GLY A 945 -52.48 0.61 13.26
C GLY A 945 -53.89 0.28 13.71
N ASP A 946 -54.34 0.93 14.79
CA ASP A 946 -55.59 1.68 14.71
C ASP A 946 -55.69 2.70 15.84
N GLY A 947 -56.52 3.74 15.63
CA GLY A 947 -56.84 4.74 16.66
C GLY A 947 -55.77 5.80 16.97
N ALA A 948 -56.09 6.69 17.92
CA ALA A 948 -55.22 7.78 18.32
C ALA A 948 -53.93 7.25 18.97
N ARG A 949 -52.77 7.57 18.40
CA ARG A 949 -51.46 7.15 18.94
C ARG A 949 -51.34 7.57 20.40
N VAL A 950 -51.16 6.59 21.28
CA VAL A 950 -50.93 6.88 22.69
C VAL A 950 -49.55 7.51 22.84
N LYS A 951 -49.46 8.60 23.60
CA LYS A 951 -48.20 9.30 23.87
C LYS A 951 -47.51 8.69 25.09
N ASP A 952 -46.18 8.69 25.11
CA ASP A 952 -45.42 8.54 26.36
C ASP A 952 -45.78 9.73 27.28
N ASP A 953 -45.89 9.48 28.58
CA ASP A 953 -46.40 10.46 29.56
C ASP A 953 -45.77 10.23 30.96
N PHE A 954 -46.07 11.07 31.96
CA PHE A 954 -45.66 10.78 33.35
C PHE A 954 -46.68 11.20 34.43
N ASP A 955 -46.78 10.37 35.48
CA ASP A 955 -47.45 10.68 36.74
C ASP A 955 -46.43 11.03 37.84
N ASP A 956 -46.91 11.59 38.95
CA ASP A 956 -46.15 11.83 40.20
C ASP A 956 -44.79 12.54 40.02
N GLY A 957 -44.70 13.39 39.00
CA GLY A 957 -43.51 14.18 38.71
C GLY A 957 -43.19 15.17 39.83
N SER A 958 -41.93 15.21 40.25
CA SER A 958 -41.43 16.04 41.34
C SER A 958 -39.97 16.42 41.13
N VAL A 959 -39.61 17.62 41.59
CA VAL A 959 -38.22 18.09 41.68
C VAL A 959 -37.94 18.73 43.04
N SER A 960 -36.74 18.47 43.56
CA SER A 960 -36.21 19.07 44.79
C SER A 960 -34.71 19.36 44.64
N ILE A 961 -34.19 20.31 45.42
CA ILE A 961 -32.75 20.60 45.52
C ILE A 961 -32.30 20.22 46.93
N VAL A 962 -31.25 19.41 47.05
CA VAL A 962 -30.71 18.97 48.35
C VAL A 962 -29.26 19.42 48.49
N SER A 963 -28.99 20.33 49.44
CA SER A 963 -27.65 20.73 49.89
C SER A 963 -27.13 19.80 50.99
N LYS A 964 -25.82 19.80 51.26
CA LYS A 964 -25.19 19.01 52.34
C LYS A 964 -24.77 19.85 53.54
N LYS A 965 -24.46 21.15 53.35
CA LYS A 965 -24.01 22.04 54.42
C LYS A 965 -25.16 22.69 55.18
N ASP A 966 -26.32 22.86 54.54
CA ASP A 966 -27.48 23.51 55.16
C ASP A 966 -28.75 22.67 55.00
N PRO A 967 -29.11 21.85 56.01
CA PRO A 967 -30.31 21.02 55.99
C PRO A 967 -31.63 21.81 56.06
N GLU A 968 -31.61 23.05 56.55
CA GLU A 968 -32.83 23.86 56.74
C GLU A 968 -33.08 24.78 55.53
N ALA A 969 -32.04 25.35 54.92
CA ALA A 969 -32.16 25.91 53.56
C ALA A 969 -32.41 24.81 52.51
N GLY A 970 -31.98 23.57 52.80
CA GLY A 970 -32.32 22.36 52.04
C GLY A 970 -33.80 21.96 52.08
N ALA A 971 -34.66 22.65 52.85
CA ALA A 971 -36.11 22.48 52.85
C ALA A 971 -36.81 23.12 51.63
N GLY A 972 -36.15 23.13 50.47
CA GLY A 972 -36.72 23.56 49.20
C GLY A 972 -37.88 22.66 48.81
N ALA A 973 -39.11 23.13 49.07
CA ALA A 973 -40.34 22.35 48.96
C ALA A 973 -40.45 21.61 47.62
N GLU A 974 -40.81 20.32 47.69
CA GLU A 974 -40.95 19.42 46.54
C GLU A 974 -41.93 19.99 45.51
N LYS A 975 -41.39 20.57 44.43
CA LYS A 975 -42.20 21.19 43.37
C LYS A 975 -42.72 20.08 42.46
N LYS A 976 -44.03 19.98 42.30
CA LYS A 976 -44.65 19.02 41.37
C LYS A 976 -44.40 19.45 39.92
N LEU A 977 -44.06 18.47 39.08
CA LEU A 977 -43.89 18.62 37.64
C LEU A 977 -45.16 18.15 36.93
N ASN A 978 -45.48 18.76 35.79
CA ASN A 978 -46.65 18.46 34.96
C ASN A 978 -46.18 18.23 33.51
N PRO A 979 -46.63 17.17 32.81
CA PRO A 979 -46.27 16.93 31.41
C PRO A 979 -46.56 18.08 30.43
N LYS A 980 -47.45 19.02 30.80
CA LYS A 980 -47.93 20.11 29.94
C LYS A 980 -47.36 21.49 30.24
N ASP A 981 -46.92 21.73 31.48
CA ASP A 981 -46.63 23.07 32.01
C ASP A 981 -45.32 23.05 32.79
N ALA A 982 -44.32 23.80 32.34
CA ALA A 982 -43.06 24.00 33.05
C ALA A 982 -43.23 24.86 34.32
N LEU A 983 -42.34 24.68 35.29
CA LEU A 983 -42.38 25.45 36.55
C LEU A 983 -42.07 26.95 36.28
N PRO A 984 -42.94 27.88 36.69
CA PRO A 984 -42.84 29.31 36.34
C PRO A 984 -41.81 30.11 37.17
N ILE A 985 -41.01 29.43 38.00
CA ILE A 985 -39.98 30.05 38.83
C ILE A 985 -38.73 29.15 38.77
N PRO A 986 -37.58 29.68 38.31
CA PRO A 986 -36.32 28.96 38.22
C PRO A 986 -35.91 28.26 39.53
N LEU A 987 -34.98 27.31 39.39
CA LEU A 987 -34.40 26.53 40.45
C LEU A 987 -32.91 26.87 40.59
N SER A 988 -32.54 27.55 41.68
CA SER A 988 -31.15 27.98 41.92
C SER A 988 -30.31 26.87 42.55
N LEU A 989 -29.31 26.37 41.82
CA LEU A 989 -28.39 25.31 42.21
C LEU A 989 -27.09 25.90 42.81
N SER A 990 -26.76 25.49 44.03
CA SER A 990 -25.51 25.81 44.72
C SER A 990 -24.43 24.74 44.54
N ASN A 991 -23.18 25.11 44.80
CA ASN A 991 -21.97 24.28 44.67
C ASN A 991 -21.99 22.94 45.43
N ASP A 992 -22.83 22.79 46.45
CA ASP A 992 -23.02 21.54 47.20
C ASP A 992 -24.45 20.95 47.05
N GLY A 993 -25.27 21.57 46.21
CA GLY A 993 -26.62 21.17 45.88
C GLY A 993 -26.67 20.00 44.89
N THR A 994 -27.77 19.25 44.94
CA THR A 994 -28.11 18.20 43.98
C THR A 994 -29.57 18.33 43.61
N VAL A 995 -29.85 18.54 42.32
CA VAL A 995 -31.20 18.48 41.76
C VAL A 995 -31.63 17.03 41.72
N LYS A 996 -32.72 16.68 42.41
CA LYS A 996 -33.32 15.36 42.39
C LYS A 996 -34.66 15.43 41.67
N ILE A 997 -34.82 14.61 40.65
CA ILE A 997 -36.03 14.49 39.84
C ILE A 997 -36.58 13.09 40.04
N SER A 998 -37.88 12.96 40.32
CA SER A 998 -38.60 11.70 40.45
C SER A 998 -39.91 11.77 39.69
N LEU A 999 -40.25 10.74 38.92
CA LEU A 999 -41.52 10.63 38.19
C LEU A 999 -41.88 9.15 37.93
N THR A 1000 -43.11 8.89 37.54
CA THR A 1000 -43.56 7.56 37.08
C THR A 1000 -43.84 7.65 35.58
N ALA A 1001 -42.87 7.19 34.77
CA ALA A 1001 -42.98 7.18 33.32
C ALA A 1001 -44.04 6.18 32.84
N LYS A 1002 -44.74 6.55 31.76
CA LYS A 1002 -45.75 5.74 31.10
C LYS A 1002 -45.39 5.46 29.66
N ASP A 1003 -45.45 4.19 29.27
CA ASP A 1003 -45.49 3.72 27.89
C ASP A 1003 -46.92 3.25 27.59
N GLY A 1004 -47.52 3.73 26.50
CA GLY A 1004 -48.91 3.41 26.17
C GLY A 1004 -49.93 3.77 27.26
N GLY A 1005 -49.62 4.75 28.11
CA GLY A 1005 -50.42 5.14 29.27
C GLY A 1005 -50.27 4.23 30.52
N GLN A 1006 -49.50 3.15 30.44
CA GLN A 1006 -49.24 2.24 31.56
C GLN A 1006 -47.88 2.53 32.21
N ALA A 1007 -47.82 2.51 33.55
CA ALA A 1007 -46.58 2.75 34.31
C ALA A 1007 -45.57 1.61 34.05
N LYS A 1008 -44.58 1.89 33.19
CA LYS A 1008 -43.66 0.90 32.61
C LYS A 1008 -42.33 1.59 32.29
N ARG A 1009 -41.23 0.84 32.32
CA ARG A 1009 -39.91 1.31 31.90
C ARG A 1009 -39.87 1.63 30.39
N PRO A 1010 -39.65 2.90 29.98
CA PRO A 1010 -39.42 3.26 28.58
C PRO A 1010 -37.97 2.89 28.19
N HIS A 1011 -37.69 2.91 26.89
CA HIS A 1011 -36.38 2.52 26.34
C HIS A 1011 -35.37 3.66 26.39
N GLN A 1012 -35.86 4.90 26.28
CA GLN A 1012 -35.12 6.14 26.52
C GLN A 1012 -35.83 6.93 27.61
N ALA A 1013 -35.06 7.40 28.60
CA ALA A 1013 -35.52 8.34 29.62
C ALA A 1013 -34.33 9.17 30.10
N PHE A 1014 -34.33 10.46 29.78
CA PHE A 1014 -33.29 11.40 30.21
C PHE A 1014 -33.84 12.81 30.38
N VAL A 1015 -33.17 13.60 31.22
CA VAL A 1015 -33.42 15.04 31.36
C VAL A 1015 -32.29 15.76 30.62
N MET A 1016 -32.65 16.56 29.63
CA MET A 1016 -31.71 17.40 28.89
C MET A 1016 -31.56 18.74 29.59
N LEU A 1017 -30.33 19.20 29.82
CA LEU A 1017 -30.04 20.58 30.18
C LEU A 1017 -29.59 21.34 28.92
N LYS A 1018 -30.18 22.51 28.63
CA LYS A 1018 -29.95 23.29 27.41
C LYS A 1018 -29.75 24.79 27.68
N ASP A 1019 -28.75 25.41 27.06
CA ASP A 1019 -28.56 26.88 27.11
C ASP A 1019 -29.09 27.62 25.86
N GLU A 1020 -29.03 28.95 25.87
CA GLU A 1020 -29.43 29.78 24.72
C GLU A 1020 -28.51 29.68 23.49
N SER A 1021 -27.28 29.17 23.64
CA SER A 1021 -26.39 28.92 22.49
C SER A 1021 -26.79 27.68 21.70
N GLY A 1022 -27.68 26.85 22.27
CA GLY A 1022 -28.08 25.56 21.71
C GLY A 1022 -27.26 24.38 22.24
N LEU A 1023 -26.37 24.61 23.22
CA LEU A 1023 -25.58 23.54 23.83
C LEU A 1023 -26.47 22.69 24.74
N GLU A 1024 -26.34 21.37 24.63
CA GLU A 1024 -27.19 20.37 25.28
C GLU A 1024 -26.37 19.32 26.05
N ALA A 1025 -26.86 18.89 27.22
CA ALA A 1025 -26.27 17.85 28.06
C ALA A 1025 -27.33 16.87 28.63
N PRO A 1026 -27.35 15.59 28.24
CA PRO A 1026 -28.36 14.62 28.67
C PRO A 1026 -27.98 13.88 29.96
N PHE A 1027 -28.93 13.81 30.90
CA PHE A 1027 -28.79 13.11 32.17
C PHE A 1027 -29.76 11.93 32.25
N PRO A 1028 -29.29 10.67 32.20
CA PRO A 1028 -30.15 9.49 32.18
C PRO A 1028 -30.92 9.30 33.49
N LEU A 1029 -32.22 9.02 33.36
CA LEU A 1029 -33.07 8.63 34.48
C LEU A 1029 -32.82 7.15 34.82
N THR A 1030 -32.60 6.84 36.09
CA THR A 1030 -32.62 5.46 36.59
C THR A 1030 -34.08 5.02 36.69
N VAL A 1031 -34.57 4.25 35.71
CA VAL A 1031 -35.96 3.79 35.65
C VAL A 1031 -36.09 2.32 36.05
N LYS A 1032 -37.05 2.02 36.93
CA LYS A 1032 -37.44 0.68 37.34
C LYS A 1032 -38.54 0.13 36.42
N GLU A 1033 -38.70 -1.19 36.38
CA GLU A 1033 -39.71 -1.88 35.55
C GLU A 1033 -41.14 -1.35 35.74
N ASN A 1034 -41.50 -0.89 36.94
CA ASN A 1034 -42.78 -0.26 37.26
C ASN A 1034 -42.89 1.23 36.86
N GLY A 1035 -42.10 1.68 35.89
CA GLY A 1035 -42.07 3.06 35.38
C GLY A 1035 -41.44 4.11 36.30
N ARG A 1036 -41.16 3.78 37.58
CA ARG A 1036 -40.60 4.76 38.53
C ARG A 1036 -39.17 5.14 38.14
N ALA A 1037 -39.00 6.39 37.73
CA ALA A 1037 -37.79 7.00 37.22
C ALA A 1037 -37.20 8.01 38.23
N THR A 1038 -35.89 8.00 38.43
CA THR A 1038 -35.19 9.00 39.27
C THR A 1038 -33.86 9.43 38.68
N ALA A 1039 -33.57 10.73 38.71
CA ALA A 1039 -32.26 11.31 38.42
C ALA A 1039 -31.73 12.10 39.64
N SER A 1040 -30.41 12.28 39.70
CA SER A 1040 -29.75 13.13 40.69
C SER A 1040 -28.56 13.81 40.02
N ILE A 1041 -28.70 15.11 39.76
CA ILE A 1041 -27.73 15.93 39.03
C ILE A 1041 -27.13 16.91 40.03
N SER A 1042 -25.83 16.77 40.33
CA SER A 1042 -25.09 17.75 41.14
C SER A 1042 -24.21 18.62 40.24
N GLN A 1043 -23.79 19.79 40.71
CA GLN A 1043 -23.10 20.78 39.86
C GLN A 1043 -21.79 20.24 39.22
N LYS A 1044 -21.12 19.27 39.86
CA LYS A 1044 -19.95 18.55 39.31
C LYS A 1044 -20.27 17.60 38.13
N ASP A 1045 -21.53 17.30 37.90
CA ASP A 1045 -22.00 16.41 36.81
C ASP A 1045 -22.36 17.23 35.55
N ILE A 1046 -22.47 18.56 35.68
CA ILE A 1046 -22.83 19.47 34.59
C ILE A 1046 -21.55 19.90 33.84
N PRO A 1047 -21.53 19.85 32.49
CA PRO A 1047 -20.39 20.31 31.69
C PRO A 1047 -20.00 21.76 31.97
N VAL A 1048 -18.69 22.05 31.96
CA VAL A 1048 -18.11 23.37 32.28
C VAL A 1048 -18.73 24.51 31.46
N GLN A 1049 -19.09 24.27 30.21
CA GLN A 1049 -19.70 25.25 29.33
C GLN A 1049 -21.07 25.71 29.83
N LEU A 1050 -21.92 24.77 30.29
CA LEU A 1050 -23.23 25.07 30.89
C LEU A 1050 -23.08 25.69 32.30
N LEU A 1051 -22.03 25.31 33.05
CA LEU A 1051 -21.70 25.96 34.33
C LEU A 1051 -21.28 27.44 34.17
N LEU A 1052 -20.85 27.84 32.99
CA LEU A 1052 -20.46 29.21 32.64
C LEU A 1052 -21.58 30.00 31.93
N SER A 1053 -22.79 29.44 31.81
CA SER A 1053 -23.94 30.14 31.23
C SER A 1053 -24.28 31.40 32.02
N SER A 1054 -24.42 32.54 31.32
CA SER A 1054 -24.81 33.82 31.92
C SER A 1054 -26.33 33.95 32.18
N LYS A 1055 -27.09 32.89 31.91
CA LYS A 1055 -28.54 32.78 32.07
C LYS A 1055 -28.95 31.39 32.59
N PRO A 1056 -30.16 31.24 33.17
CA PRO A 1056 -30.68 29.94 33.55
C PRO A 1056 -30.68 28.93 32.40
N VAL A 1057 -30.28 27.71 32.69
CA VAL A 1057 -30.19 26.58 31.76
C VAL A 1057 -31.51 25.81 31.82
N LYS A 1058 -32.19 25.66 30.68
CA LYS A 1058 -33.49 24.99 30.59
C LYS A 1058 -33.35 23.48 30.81
N ALA A 1059 -34.23 22.89 31.62
CA ALA A 1059 -34.32 21.45 31.82
C ALA A 1059 -35.59 20.88 31.16
N SER A 1060 -35.41 19.96 30.21
CA SER A 1060 -36.49 19.31 29.46
C SER A 1060 -36.44 17.78 29.63
N LEU A 1061 -37.60 17.15 29.77
CA LEU A 1061 -37.73 15.69 29.85
C LEU A 1061 -37.85 15.09 28.45
N ILE A 1062 -37.12 14.00 28.21
CA ILE A 1062 -37.24 13.17 27.02
C ILE A 1062 -37.54 11.72 27.45
N LEU A 1063 -38.70 11.20 27.03
CA LEU A 1063 -39.09 9.79 27.15
C LEU A 1063 -39.35 9.22 25.75
N GLY A 1064 -38.95 7.97 25.53
CA GLY A 1064 -39.22 7.25 24.28
C GLY A 1064 -39.28 5.74 24.46
N SER A 1065 -40.34 5.12 23.94
CA SER A 1065 -40.57 3.67 23.97
C SER A 1065 -40.55 3.07 22.56
N PHE A 1066 -39.97 1.88 22.36
CA PHE A 1066 -40.10 1.15 21.10
C PHE A 1066 -41.56 0.68 20.91
N GLY A 1067 -42.19 1.06 19.80
CA GLY A 1067 -43.56 0.67 19.46
C GLY A 1067 -44.28 1.74 18.65
N ALA A 1068 -45.61 1.72 18.68
CA ALA A 1068 -46.46 2.76 18.09
C ALA A 1068 -46.64 4.01 18.99
N THR A 1069 -46.07 3.98 20.20
CA THR A 1069 -46.14 5.05 21.21
C THR A 1069 -45.42 6.30 20.72
N GLN A 1070 -46.04 7.48 20.82
CA GLN A 1070 -45.38 8.73 20.45
C GLN A 1070 -44.53 9.26 21.61
N GLY A 1071 -43.22 9.40 21.40
CA GLY A 1071 -42.29 9.91 22.41
C GLY A 1071 -42.65 11.29 22.98
N LEU A 1072 -42.24 11.53 24.23
CA LEU A 1072 -42.44 12.78 24.95
C LEU A 1072 -41.16 13.61 24.94
N VAL A 1073 -41.25 14.83 24.42
CA VAL A 1073 -40.34 15.93 24.75
C VAL A 1073 -41.19 17.02 25.41
N THR A 1074 -40.80 17.50 26.60
CA THR A 1074 -41.50 18.58 27.30
C THR A 1074 -40.58 19.33 28.27
N ASP A 1075 -40.80 20.63 28.46
CA ASP A 1075 -40.00 21.46 29.37
C ASP A 1075 -40.46 21.30 30.82
N LEU A 1076 -39.52 21.13 31.75
CA LEU A 1076 -39.81 20.92 33.18
C LEU A 1076 -39.63 22.20 34.01
N PHE A 1077 -38.48 22.87 33.87
CA PHE A 1077 -38.10 24.07 34.64
C PHE A 1077 -36.82 24.69 34.08
N ASP A 1078 -36.54 25.94 34.44
CA ASP A 1078 -35.22 26.55 34.24
C ASP A 1078 -34.34 26.42 35.49
N LEU A 1079 -33.04 26.17 35.29
CA LEU A 1079 -32.04 25.92 36.32
C LEU A 1079 -31.00 27.05 36.36
N GLU A 1080 -31.02 27.86 37.41
CA GLU A 1080 -30.04 28.93 37.63
C GLU A 1080 -28.83 28.35 38.38
N ILE A 1081 -27.61 28.54 37.87
CA ILE A 1081 -26.41 27.88 38.42
C ILE A 1081 -25.53 28.92 39.12
N THR A 1082 -25.26 28.71 40.42
CA THR A 1082 -24.42 29.62 41.22
C THR A 1082 -23.05 28.99 41.49
N LEU A 1083 -21.98 29.61 40.98
CA LEU A 1083 -20.59 29.23 41.23
C LEU A 1083 -20.09 29.80 42.57
N ASP A 1084 -19.12 29.13 43.22
CA ASP A 1084 -18.47 29.61 44.43
C ASP A 1084 -17.47 30.74 44.08
N PRO A 1085 -17.68 31.99 44.54
CA PRO A 1085 -16.73 33.09 44.28
C PRO A 1085 -15.36 32.89 44.95
N SER A 1086 -15.24 31.89 45.83
CA SER A 1086 -13.99 31.49 46.49
C SER A 1086 -13.18 30.46 45.69
N ALA A 1087 -13.79 29.84 44.67
CA ALA A 1087 -13.16 28.80 43.85
C ALA A 1087 -12.63 29.37 42.53
N PRO A 1088 -11.56 28.79 41.93
CA PRO A 1088 -11.15 29.14 40.57
C PRO A 1088 -12.29 28.86 39.58
N ALA A 1089 -12.61 29.82 38.72
CA ALA A 1089 -13.60 29.63 37.66
C ALA A 1089 -13.21 28.43 36.77
N PRO A 1090 -14.13 27.49 36.48
CA PRO A 1090 -13.79 26.28 35.75
C PRO A 1090 -13.43 26.63 34.30
N ALA A 1091 -12.26 26.19 33.83
CA ALA A 1091 -11.74 26.58 32.52
C ALA A 1091 -12.35 25.73 31.39
N TYR A 1092 -12.82 26.39 30.34
CA TYR A 1092 -13.17 25.76 29.05
C TYR A 1092 -12.14 26.15 27.99
N GLU A 1093 -11.45 25.15 27.45
CA GLU A 1093 -10.48 25.33 26.37
C GLU A 1093 -11.20 25.16 25.01
N LYS A 1094 -11.10 26.17 24.14
CA LYS A 1094 -11.81 26.16 22.84
C LYS A 1094 -11.14 25.18 21.87
N PRO A 1095 -11.90 24.42 21.06
CA PRO A 1095 -11.34 23.61 19.98
C PRO A 1095 -10.54 24.46 18.99
N GLU A 1096 -9.28 24.09 18.72
CA GLU A 1096 -8.44 24.79 17.75
C GLU A 1096 -8.86 24.50 16.31
N ARG A 1097 -9.03 25.56 15.50
CA ARG A 1097 -9.12 25.49 14.04
C ARG A 1097 -8.00 26.35 13.44
N TYR A 1098 -7.14 25.74 12.63
CA TYR A 1098 -6.03 26.35 11.87
C TYR A 1098 -5.23 27.45 12.59
N GLY A 1099 -4.50 27.06 13.64
CA GLY A 1099 -3.46 27.88 14.28
C GLY A 1099 -2.22 27.05 14.62
N LYS A 1100 -1.10 27.70 14.99
CA LYS A 1100 0.09 27.00 15.50
C LYS A 1100 -0.18 26.52 16.93
N LYS A 1101 -0.28 25.21 17.11
CA LYS A 1101 -0.60 24.56 18.39
C LYS A 1101 0.45 24.82 19.49
N PRO A 1102 0.06 24.73 20.78
CA PRO A 1102 0.99 24.71 21.91
C PRO A 1102 2.01 23.56 21.84
N GLU A 1103 3.14 23.72 22.53
CA GLU A 1103 4.18 22.70 22.64
C GLU A 1103 3.75 21.57 23.58
N ILE A 1104 3.84 20.32 23.11
CA ILE A 1104 3.32 19.15 23.84
C ILE A 1104 4.40 18.58 24.76
N HIS A 1105 4.18 18.70 26.07
CA HIS A 1105 5.00 17.98 27.06
C HIS A 1105 4.50 16.54 27.25
N HIS A 1106 5.39 15.57 27.00
CA HIS A 1106 5.08 14.15 27.16
C HIS A 1106 4.91 13.76 28.63
N ILE A 1107 3.69 13.39 29.03
CA ILE A 1107 3.42 12.81 30.36
C ILE A 1107 3.85 11.34 30.33
N PHE A 1108 5.06 11.07 30.83
CA PHE A 1108 5.61 9.73 30.95
C PHE A 1108 4.70 8.83 31.81
N ARG A 1109 4.62 7.53 31.48
CA ARG A 1109 3.98 6.54 32.35
C ARG A 1109 4.65 6.56 33.73
N ALA A 1110 3.83 6.48 34.79
CA ALA A 1110 4.34 6.31 36.15
C ALA A 1110 5.19 5.02 36.25
N ASP A 1111 6.34 5.12 36.92
CA ASP A 1111 7.34 4.05 36.95
C ASP A 1111 6.79 2.70 37.48
N PRO A 1112 7.20 1.57 36.88
CA PRO A 1112 6.76 0.25 37.33
C PRO A 1112 7.24 -0.03 38.75
N ARG A 1113 6.29 -0.35 39.64
CA ARG A 1113 6.58 -0.63 41.06
C ARG A 1113 7.42 -1.90 41.21
N SER A 1114 8.70 -1.73 41.47
CA SER A 1114 9.64 -2.83 41.75
C SER A 1114 9.32 -3.52 43.09
N PRO A 1115 9.64 -4.83 43.24
CA PRO A 1115 9.56 -5.51 44.53
C PRO A 1115 10.43 -4.85 45.63
N PRO A 1116 10.11 -5.05 46.92
CA PRO A 1116 10.96 -4.56 48.02
C PRO A 1116 12.38 -5.09 47.91
N LYS A 1117 13.38 -4.19 47.95
CA LYS A 1117 14.81 -4.50 47.77
C LYS A 1117 15.31 -5.65 48.67
N VAL A 1118 14.72 -5.83 49.85
CA VAL A 1118 15.02 -6.93 50.79
C VAL A 1118 14.83 -8.31 50.16
N ILE A 1119 13.77 -8.49 49.34
CA ILE A 1119 13.49 -9.77 48.67
C ILE A 1119 14.54 -10.03 47.58
N SER A 1120 14.82 -9.03 46.74
CA SER A 1120 15.87 -9.11 45.72
C SER A 1120 17.26 -9.39 46.30
N LEU A 1121 17.59 -8.77 47.44
CA LEU A 1121 18.85 -9.01 48.17
C LEU A 1121 18.93 -10.44 48.72
N LEU A 1122 17.83 -11.00 49.25
CA LEU A 1122 17.81 -12.39 49.72
C LEU A 1122 18.11 -13.39 48.59
N PHE A 1123 17.48 -13.23 47.43
CA PHE A 1123 17.77 -14.08 46.26
C PHE A 1123 19.19 -13.87 45.71
N ALA A 1124 19.68 -12.63 45.65
CA ALA A 1124 21.06 -12.35 45.23
C ALA A 1124 22.09 -12.99 46.18
N LEU A 1125 21.88 -12.91 47.50
CA LEU A 1125 22.73 -13.55 48.50
C LEU A 1125 22.69 -15.08 48.39
N ALA A 1126 21.54 -15.69 48.10
CA ALA A 1126 21.43 -17.13 47.88
C ALA A 1126 22.23 -17.60 46.65
N ILE A 1127 22.23 -16.81 45.55
CA ILE A 1127 23.05 -17.10 44.36
C ILE A 1127 24.54 -16.93 44.68
N VAL A 1128 24.93 -15.85 45.37
CA VAL A 1128 26.34 -15.63 45.78
C VAL A 1128 26.84 -16.74 46.72
N ALA A 1129 25.99 -17.28 47.59
CA ALA A 1129 26.33 -18.39 48.48
C ALA A 1129 26.65 -19.72 47.77
N ALA A 1130 26.24 -19.90 46.51
CA ALA A 1130 26.61 -21.08 45.73
C ALA A 1130 28.11 -21.12 45.38
N VAL A 1131 28.76 -19.96 45.26
CA VAL A 1131 30.20 -19.86 44.91
C VAL A 1131 31.13 -20.41 46.01
N PRO A 1132 31.05 -20.00 47.30
CA PRO A 1132 31.85 -20.63 48.35
C PRO A 1132 31.45 -22.08 48.60
N ALA A 1133 30.20 -22.49 48.34
CA ALA A 1133 29.81 -23.89 48.38
C ALA A 1133 30.54 -24.74 47.32
N LEU A 1134 30.66 -24.24 46.08
CA LEU A 1134 31.43 -24.86 45.01
C LEU A 1134 32.92 -25.00 45.38
N PHE A 1135 33.55 -23.92 45.85
CA PHE A 1135 34.95 -23.97 46.29
C PHE A 1135 35.18 -24.90 47.49
N THR A 1136 34.24 -24.96 48.44
CA THR A 1136 34.28 -25.91 49.55
C THR A 1136 34.20 -27.35 49.04
N GLY A 1137 33.31 -27.62 48.07
CA GLY A 1137 33.22 -28.92 47.40
C GLY A 1137 34.52 -29.30 46.69
N TRP A 1138 35.14 -28.38 45.94
CA TRP A 1138 36.43 -28.61 45.28
C TRP A 1138 37.57 -28.90 46.27
N LEU A 1139 37.61 -28.22 47.42
CA LEU A 1139 38.59 -28.49 48.48
C LEU A 1139 38.38 -29.88 49.12
N VAL A 1140 37.13 -30.26 49.40
CA VAL A 1140 36.77 -31.60 49.91
C VAL A 1140 37.11 -32.70 48.89
N LEU A 1141 37.01 -32.41 47.59
CA LEU A 1141 37.38 -33.31 46.49
C LEU A 1141 38.87 -33.28 46.11
N GLY A 1142 39.71 -32.52 46.83
CA GLY A 1142 41.17 -32.51 46.63
C GLY A 1142 41.68 -31.75 45.39
N ALA A 1143 40.87 -30.83 44.83
CA ALA A 1143 41.27 -29.99 43.71
C ALA A 1143 42.51 -29.14 44.07
N ASN A 1144 43.52 -29.11 43.18
CA ASN A 1144 44.81 -28.48 43.44
C ASN A 1144 45.46 -27.95 42.15
N ALA A 1145 46.41 -27.03 42.30
CA ALA A 1145 47.11 -26.37 41.20
C ALA A 1145 48.55 -26.89 40.98
N ASN A 1146 48.88 -28.09 41.47
CA ASN A 1146 50.27 -28.57 41.58
C ASN A 1146 51.04 -28.69 40.25
N HIS A 1147 50.32 -28.72 39.13
CA HIS A 1147 50.89 -28.81 37.78
C HIS A 1147 51.11 -27.43 37.11
N LEU A 1148 50.56 -26.34 37.66
CA LEU A 1148 50.61 -25.01 37.07
C LEU A 1148 52.06 -24.51 36.89
N GLY A 1149 52.91 -24.71 37.89
CA GLY A 1149 54.34 -24.36 37.81
C GLY A 1149 55.12 -25.16 36.77
N LYS A 1150 54.68 -26.37 36.42
CA LYS A 1150 55.29 -27.17 35.34
C LYS A 1150 54.87 -26.66 33.97
N ALA A 1151 53.58 -26.39 33.77
CA ALA A 1151 53.05 -25.83 32.52
C ALA A 1151 53.66 -24.45 32.20
N LEU A 1152 53.69 -23.55 33.19
CA LEU A 1152 54.31 -22.23 33.05
C LEU A 1152 55.84 -22.30 32.85
N GLY A 1153 56.49 -23.37 33.32
CA GLY A 1153 57.93 -23.60 33.09
C GLY A 1153 58.26 -24.17 31.70
N ALA A 1154 57.35 -24.94 31.09
CA ALA A 1154 57.54 -25.55 29.77
C ALA A 1154 57.41 -24.51 28.64
N ALA A 1155 56.28 -23.79 28.61
CA ALA A 1155 56.07 -22.67 27.68
C ALA A 1155 55.28 -21.54 28.36
N PRO A 1156 55.96 -20.61 29.04
CA PRO A 1156 55.29 -19.52 29.75
C PRO A 1156 54.41 -18.68 28.83
N LEU A 1157 54.87 -18.40 27.60
CA LEU A 1157 54.16 -17.50 26.68
C LEU A 1157 52.82 -18.08 26.19
N SER A 1158 52.75 -19.37 25.84
CA SER A 1158 51.50 -19.99 25.37
C SER A 1158 50.48 -20.14 26.50
N HIS A 1159 50.89 -20.67 27.65
CA HIS A 1159 49.99 -20.86 28.80
C HIS A 1159 49.50 -19.53 29.40
N VAL A 1160 50.35 -18.50 29.52
CA VAL A 1160 49.93 -17.17 29.99
C VAL A 1160 49.03 -16.48 28.96
N SER A 1161 49.36 -16.54 27.66
CA SER A 1161 48.52 -15.91 26.63
C SER A 1161 47.15 -16.57 26.50
N PHE A 1162 47.07 -17.90 26.62
CA PHE A 1162 45.82 -18.65 26.53
C PHE A 1162 44.90 -18.40 27.74
N LEU A 1163 45.44 -18.46 28.96
CA LEU A 1163 44.64 -18.13 30.15
C LEU A 1163 44.25 -16.65 30.16
N GLY A 1164 45.17 -15.76 29.76
CA GLY A 1164 44.93 -14.33 29.65
C GLY A 1164 43.87 -13.99 28.59
N SER A 1165 43.83 -14.69 27.45
CA SER A 1165 42.84 -14.46 26.40
C SER A 1165 41.45 -15.01 26.77
N ILE A 1166 41.36 -16.11 27.53
CA ILE A 1166 40.10 -16.57 28.12
C ILE A 1166 39.57 -15.52 29.11
N VAL A 1167 40.40 -15.02 30.02
CA VAL A 1167 40.00 -13.94 30.97
C VAL A 1167 39.62 -12.65 30.22
N ALA A 1168 40.32 -12.32 29.14
CA ALA A 1168 39.94 -11.20 28.28
C ALA A 1168 38.61 -11.42 27.56
N MET A 1169 38.28 -12.64 27.15
CA MET A 1169 36.99 -12.97 26.52
C MET A 1169 35.84 -12.80 27.50
N GLU A 1170 35.96 -13.34 28.73
CA GLU A 1170 34.98 -13.14 29.80
C GLU A 1170 34.82 -11.65 30.16
N TYR A 1171 35.93 -10.89 30.17
CA TYR A 1171 35.87 -9.44 30.38
C TYR A 1171 35.19 -8.70 29.21
N VAL A 1172 35.35 -9.16 27.97
CA VAL A 1172 34.63 -8.61 26.80
C VAL A 1172 33.15 -8.95 26.85
N PHE A 1173 32.74 -10.13 27.36
CA PHE A 1173 31.34 -10.44 27.61
C PHE A 1173 30.76 -9.63 28.79
N PHE A 1174 31.53 -9.39 29.85
CA PHE A 1174 31.15 -8.45 30.90
C PHE A 1174 30.97 -7.03 30.35
N LEU A 1175 31.90 -6.55 29.51
CA LEU A 1175 31.78 -5.23 28.87
C LEU A 1175 30.57 -5.16 27.93
N TYR A 1176 30.27 -6.21 27.16
CA TYR A 1176 29.05 -6.33 26.34
C TYR A 1176 27.78 -6.23 27.20
N TYR A 1177 27.75 -6.90 28.35
CA TYR A 1177 26.63 -6.82 29.28
C TYR A 1177 26.51 -5.44 29.97
N SER A 1178 27.62 -4.74 30.21
CA SER A 1178 27.66 -3.51 31.01
C SER A 1178 27.71 -2.20 30.22
N SER A 1179 28.17 -2.20 28.96
CA SER A 1179 28.61 -0.95 28.29
C SER A 1179 28.83 -1.00 26.78
N TRP A 1180 29.15 -2.15 26.19
CA TRP A 1180 29.50 -2.29 24.77
C TRP A 1180 28.33 -2.86 23.97
N ASN A 1181 28.09 -2.34 22.78
CA ASN A 1181 27.15 -2.95 21.84
C ASN A 1181 27.78 -4.14 21.08
N LEU A 1182 26.95 -4.90 20.35
CA LEU A 1182 27.41 -6.09 19.63
C LEU A 1182 28.48 -5.76 18.56
N PHE A 1183 28.40 -4.61 17.90
CA PHE A 1183 29.36 -4.18 16.87
C PHE A 1183 30.71 -3.72 17.44
N GLN A 1184 30.75 -3.27 18.70
CA GLN A 1184 32.00 -3.06 19.45
C GLN A 1184 32.58 -4.39 19.95
N THR A 1185 31.69 -5.32 20.31
CA THR A 1185 32.03 -6.62 20.90
C THR A 1185 32.64 -7.57 19.86
N LEU A 1186 31.99 -7.77 18.71
CA LEU A 1186 32.40 -8.76 17.70
C LEU A 1186 33.84 -8.60 17.16
N PRO A 1187 34.36 -7.41 16.85
CA PRO A 1187 35.76 -7.25 16.42
C PRO A 1187 36.77 -7.63 17.51
N VAL A 1188 36.45 -7.33 18.78
CA VAL A 1188 37.33 -7.64 19.92
C VAL A 1188 37.23 -9.12 20.27
N VAL A 1189 36.04 -9.73 20.23
CA VAL A 1189 35.85 -11.18 20.32
C VAL A 1189 36.60 -11.90 19.20
N GLY A 1190 36.59 -11.38 17.97
CA GLY A 1190 37.38 -11.93 16.86
C GLY A 1190 38.88 -11.91 17.13
N LEU A 1191 39.41 -10.78 17.59
CA LEU A 1191 40.84 -10.63 17.90
C LEU A 1191 41.28 -11.47 19.11
N VAL A 1192 40.53 -11.42 20.22
CA VAL A 1192 40.80 -12.22 21.42
C VAL A 1192 40.59 -13.72 21.15
N GLY A 1193 39.61 -14.08 20.34
CA GLY A 1193 39.34 -15.45 19.89
C GLY A 1193 40.48 -15.99 19.02
N PHE A 1194 41.02 -15.20 18.09
CA PHE A 1194 42.19 -15.56 17.30
C PHE A 1194 43.43 -15.80 18.17
N VAL A 1195 43.70 -14.91 19.14
CA VAL A 1195 44.77 -15.12 20.13
C VAL A 1195 44.53 -16.37 20.97
N THR A 1196 43.30 -16.64 21.38
CA THR A 1196 42.90 -17.83 22.14
C THR A 1196 43.12 -19.11 21.34
N LEU A 1197 42.78 -19.11 20.04
CA LEU A 1197 42.96 -20.26 19.16
C LEU A 1197 44.45 -20.59 18.97
N LEU A 1198 45.28 -19.58 18.65
CA LEU A 1198 46.72 -19.79 18.43
C LEU A 1198 47.47 -20.20 19.71
N SER A 1199 47.23 -19.51 20.81
CA SER A 1199 47.88 -19.81 22.10
C SER A 1199 47.37 -21.13 22.70
N GLY A 1200 46.06 -21.39 22.60
CA GLY A 1200 45.40 -22.61 23.07
C GLY A 1200 45.84 -23.85 22.31
N THR A 1201 45.96 -23.79 20.99
CA THR A 1201 46.45 -24.93 20.18
C THR A 1201 47.84 -25.37 20.64
N LYS A 1202 48.72 -24.42 20.98
CA LYS A 1202 50.05 -24.73 21.54
C LYS A 1202 49.98 -25.20 23.00
N ALA A 1203 49.26 -24.50 23.87
CA ALA A 1203 49.14 -24.82 25.29
C ALA A 1203 48.50 -26.21 25.54
N LEU A 1204 47.50 -26.59 24.73
CA LEU A 1204 46.89 -27.93 24.76
C LEU A 1204 47.78 -28.97 24.07
N GLY A 1205 48.49 -28.58 23.01
CA GLY A 1205 49.47 -29.42 22.32
C GLY A 1205 50.62 -29.89 23.22
N GLU A 1206 51.06 -29.05 24.16
CA GLU A 1206 52.11 -29.40 25.14
C GLU A 1206 51.58 -30.25 26.31
N LEU A 1207 50.27 -30.21 26.59
CA LEU A 1207 49.62 -31.12 27.55
C LEU A 1207 49.32 -32.51 26.93
N GLY A 1208 49.09 -32.59 25.62
CA GLY A 1208 48.75 -33.82 24.90
C GLY A 1208 49.69 -35.02 25.15
N PRO A 1209 51.04 -34.85 25.14
CA PRO A 1209 51.98 -35.94 25.47
C PRO A 1209 51.80 -36.54 26.86
N HIS A 1210 51.30 -35.77 27.84
CA HIS A 1210 51.03 -36.26 29.20
C HIS A 1210 49.70 -37.04 29.33
N PHE A 1211 48.86 -37.03 28.31
CA PHE A 1211 47.64 -37.85 28.20
C PHE A 1211 47.78 -39.00 27.18
N ARG A 1212 49.02 -39.36 26.80
CA ARG A 1212 49.35 -40.51 25.95
C ARG A 1212 50.30 -41.52 26.65
N MET A 1213 50.06 -41.73 27.95
CA MET A 1213 50.61 -42.84 28.75
C MET A 1213 49.47 -43.52 29.51
#